data_AF-A0A952CCF2-F1
#
_entry.id   AF-A0A952CCF2-F1
#
_cell.length_a   1.000
_cell.length_b   1.000
_cell.length_c   1.000
_cell.angle_alpha   90.00
_cell.angle_beta   90.00
_cell.angle_gamma   90.00
#
_symmetry.space_group_name_H-M   'P 1'
#
loop_
_entity.id
_entity.type
_entity.pdbx_description
1 polymer ?
#
loop_
_entity_poly.entity_id
_entity_poly.type
_entity_poly.pdbx_seq_one_letter_code
_entity_poly.pdbx_strand_id
1 'polypeptide(L)'
;MLAVSVFGQEPAFNGKWKLIPAKSSTLDYYRSATLEFAVKEDALTLTTWQGPKRVYEEQMTLNTTGRPQPVEIRDGSFASNLFMGLKLPVGGTKEVTAGWEKDGVLRIVENFDVATSQGTSRLGMTRRYELSEHKDLLTCVVTRNTRKTGPEARYVYKRHDADNAYEMLLTDDWAIDSKLPEHACLISVQGIVNEKAPLLYFTFGPAYPFNYTRELRDFLEERRNFTFTKLHTVEEAFATFREHIKGYIVWDKNVRTSLIVAYTLAGLEQGVVITEDMIPLAEKYGFKPIDDFRGRFTGQSDFEIYSWAKDAYWSRCSRDVIVWLGGIHGSILMPAAADFGMMNRGFCSDLSARATDTQEFALTKSLLAEMNPMGQVWGWHSYKKDAEEELTTLLSSYALTSDGLNTMPNTSFLIGVPASPGFKFKNQHNIVPGKTYVPENKVYLALVQTDGLGIGAWVKPGRGSIPYAWEVTMKFLHLSPAMLEFYYAQATPNDYFIGCLSGSSYMYPKAFPKEWLPKEIARARELMEQLDLRVFEIMDYAGDGTEAGENNLPKEIVDVYYNEMPDAIGFLNGYYASNTFTVRGKVPFISYDYYLSADKTEAEAAADLTELAEINAQRPYFLLVHVRESSDVARVKAICDRLGPDIEVVPLDVFLKMAGERPTFTERYLP
;
A
#
# COMPACT_ATOMS: atom_id res chain seq x y z
N MET A 1 -25.66 -25.78 43.37
CA MET A 1 -25.26 -24.36 43.50
C MET A 1 -23.75 -24.32 43.66
N LEU A 2 -23.02 -24.03 42.59
CA LEU A 2 -21.59 -23.71 42.67
C LEU A 2 -21.49 -22.20 42.94
N ALA A 3 -20.73 -21.82 43.97
CA ALA A 3 -20.49 -20.44 44.34
C ALA A 3 -19.82 -19.72 43.14
N VAL A 4 -20.51 -18.72 42.58
CA VAL A 4 -19.95 -17.84 41.56
C VAL A 4 -19.02 -16.87 42.29
N SER A 5 -17.72 -17.06 42.12
CA SER A 5 -16.70 -16.09 42.50
C SER A 5 -16.93 -14.80 41.71
N VAL A 6 -17.09 -13.67 42.42
CA VAL A 6 -17.24 -12.35 41.81
C VAL A 6 -15.86 -11.90 41.34
N PHE A 7 -15.61 -11.96 40.03
CA PHE A 7 -14.39 -11.46 39.41
C PHE A 7 -14.52 -9.97 39.10
N GLY A 8 -13.38 -9.26 39.06
CA GLY A 8 -13.34 -7.82 38.80
C GLY A 8 -13.84 -7.46 37.39
N GLN A 9 -14.53 -6.33 37.27
CA GLN A 9 -14.99 -5.79 35.98
C GLN A 9 -13.82 -5.39 35.09
N GLU A 10 -14.08 -5.37 33.78
CA GLU A 10 -13.13 -4.86 32.79
C GLU A 10 -13.66 -3.54 32.17
N PRO A 11 -13.16 -2.38 32.60
CA PRO A 11 -13.61 -1.07 32.13
C PRO A 11 -13.46 -0.87 30.62
N ALA A 12 -12.56 -1.62 29.97
CA ALA A 12 -12.34 -1.51 28.53
C ALA A 12 -13.57 -1.92 27.69
N PHE A 13 -14.56 -2.62 28.27
CA PHE A 13 -15.83 -2.86 27.59
C PHE A 13 -16.57 -1.56 27.23
N ASN A 14 -16.41 -0.51 28.04
CA ASN A 14 -17.18 0.72 27.91
C ASN A 14 -17.06 1.38 26.53
N GLY A 15 -18.16 1.99 26.08
CA GLY A 15 -18.27 2.68 24.81
C GLY A 15 -18.92 1.84 23.71
N LYS A 16 -18.83 2.37 22.48
CA LYS A 16 -19.48 1.80 21.30
C LYS A 16 -18.56 0.87 20.51
N TRP A 17 -19.15 -0.20 19.99
CA TRP A 17 -18.51 -1.25 19.23
C TRP A 17 -19.28 -1.52 17.95
N LYS A 18 -18.59 -1.60 16.82
CA LYS A 18 -19.17 -1.86 15.50
C LYS A 18 -18.76 -3.23 14.99
N LEU A 19 -19.73 -4.00 14.51
CA LEU A 19 -19.49 -5.35 13.99
C LEU A 19 -18.57 -5.32 12.78
N ILE A 20 -17.67 -6.30 12.68
CA ILE A 20 -16.84 -6.61 11.52
C ILE A 20 -17.51 -7.77 10.78
N PRO A 21 -18.20 -7.53 9.64
CA PRO A 21 -18.93 -8.58 8.93
C PRO A 21 -18.04 -9.74 8.49
N ALA A 22 -16.84 -9.45 7.96
CA ALA A 22 -15.90 -10.46 7.46
C ALA A 22 -15.42 -11.47 8.52
N LYS A 23 -15.49 -11.11 9.81
CA LYS A 23 -15.07 -11.96 10.94
C LYS A 23 -16.25 -12.51 11.75
N SER A 24 -17.47 -12.32 11.27
CA SER A 24 -18.70 -12.60 12.01
C SER A 24 -19.61 -13.59 11.28
N SER A 25 -20.43 -14.30 12.05
CA SER A 25 -21.57 -15.04 11.54
C SER A 25 -22.56 -14.08 10.88
N THR A 26 -23.30 -14.58 9.89
CA THR A 26 -24.34 -13.80 9.20
C THR A 26 -25.38 -13.27 10.19
N LEU A 27 -25.82 -12.02 9.99
CA LEU A 27 -26.94 -11.42 10.72
C LEU A 27 -28.27 -11.58 9.96
N ASP A 28 -28.34 -12.52 9.02
CA ASP A 28 -29.50 -12.76 8.15
C ASP A 28 -29.90 -11.50 7.35
N TYR A 29 -30.97 -10.82 7.75
CA TYR A 29 -31.47 -9.62 7.09
C TYR A 29 -30.71 -8.35 7.50
N TYR A 30 -30.19 -8.31 8.72
CA TYR A 30 -29.41 -7.17 9.18
C TYR A 30 -28.05 -7.19 8.48
N ARG A 31 -27.51 -6.02 8.16
CA ARG A 31 -26.20 -5.87 7.50
C ARG A 31 -25.14 -5.30 8.41
N SER A 32 -25.55 -4.76 9.55
CA SER A 32 -24.67 -4.13 10.53
C SER A 32 -25.21 -4.37 11.93
N ALA A 33 -24.31 -4.39 12.91
CA ALA A 33 -24.66 -4.37 14.32
C ALA A 33 -23.72 -3.45 15.09
N THR A 34 -24.26 -2.75 16.08
CA THR A 34 -23.52 -1.92 17.04
C THR A 34 -23.88 -2.35 18.45
N LEU A 35 -22.90 -2.40 19.34
CA LEU A 35 -23.10 -2.57 20.78
C LEU A 35 -22.62 -1.32 21.51
N GLU A 36 -23.28 -0.96 22.60
CA GLU A 36 -22.78 0.03 23.55
C GLU A 36 -22.84 -0.56 24.95
N PHE A 37 -21.70 -0.53 25.64
CA PHE A 37 -21.60 -0.93 27.03
C PHE A 37 -21.39 0.30 27.90
N ALA A 38 -22.13 0.34 29.01
CA ALA A 38 -21.86 1.22 30.14
C ALA A 38 -21.82 0.36 31.41
N VAL A 39 -20.61 0.09 31.88
CA VAL A 39 -20.27 -0.69 33.07
C VAL A 39 -19.79 0.28 34.15
N LYS A 40 -20.45 0.24 35.30
CA LYS A 40 -20.07 1.00 36.49
C LYS A 40 -20.41 0.20 37.73
N GLU A 41 -19.40 -0.21 38.48
CA GLU A 41 -19.59 -1.14 39.60
C GLU A 41 -20.40 -2.35 39.10
N ASP A 42 -21.28 -2.91 39.92
CA ASP A 42 -22.04 -4.09 39.51
C ASP A 42 -23.10 -3.79 38.43
N ALA A 43 -23.31 -2.54 38.03
CA ALA A 43 -24.28 -2.15 37.00
C ALA A 43 -23.70 -2.25 35.58
N LEU A 44 -24.48 -2.85 34.69
CA LEU A 44 -24.23 -2.98 33.26
C LEU A 44 -25.45 -2.51 32.49
N THR A 45 -25.28 -1.51 31.62
CA THR A 45 -26.21 -1.25 30.53
C THR A 45 -25.59 -1.71 29.23
N LEU A 46 -26.27 -2.63 28.54
CA LEU A 46 -25.91 -3.09 27.20
C LEU A 46 -27.02 -2.67 26.24
N THR A 47 -26.67 -1.85 25.26
CA THR A 47 -27.56 -1.52 24.14
C THR A 47 -27.05 -2.18 22.86
N THR A 48 -27.94 -2.82 22.11
CA THR A 48 -27.66 -3.49 20.84
C THR A 48 -28.51 -2.87 19.76
N TRP A 49 -27.89 -2.45 18.66
CA TRP A 49 -28.57 -2.01 17.44
C TRP A 49 -28.23 -2.93 16.28
N GLN A 50 -29.21 -3.23 15.43
CA GLN A 50 -29.02 -3.92 14.15
C GLN A 50 -29.80 -3.22 13.03
N GLY A 51 -29.22 -3.14 11.84
CA GLY A 51 -29.76 -2.33 10.74
C GLY A 51 -29.12 -2.64 9.37
N PRO A 52 -29.36 -1.84 8.31
CA PRO A 52 -30.07 -0.55 8.33
C PRO A 52 -31.53 -0.59 7.84
N LYS A 53 -31.94 -1.59 7.03
CA LYS A 53 -33.31 -1.61 6.44
C LYS A 53 -34.42 -1.83 7.47
N ARG A 54 -34.16 -2.71 8.43
CA ARG A 54 -34.99 -2.93 9.61
C ARG A 54 -34.15 -2.54 10.81
N VAL A 55 -34.64 -1.61 11.61
CA VAL A 55 -33.99 -1.24 12.87
C VAL A 55 -34.47 -2.19 13.94
N TYR A 56 -33.53 -2.83 14.62
CA TYR A 56 -33.76 -3.56 15.86
C TYR A 56 -32.92 -2.90 16.95
N GLU A 57 -33.53 -2.69 18.10
CA GLU A 57 -32.88 -2.12 19.27
C GLU A 57 -33.29 -2.91 20.52
N GLU A 58 -32.30 -3.31 21.32
CA GLU A 58 -32.50 -3.93 22.62
C GLU A 58 -31.57 -3.25 23.63
N GLN A 59 -32.16 -2.72 24.69
CA GLN A 59 -31.42 -2.20 25.84
C GLN A 59 -31.70 -3.06 27.06
N MET A 60 -30.65 -3.54 27.71
CA MET A 60 -30.72 -4.30 28.96
C MET A 60 -29.94 -3.55 30.04
N THR A 61 -30.61 -3.25 31.15
CA THR A 61 -29.96 -2.76 32.37
C THR A 61 -29.94 -3.90 33.38
N LEU A 62 -28.73 -4.34 33.72
CA LEU A 62 -28.45 -5.57 34.42
C LEU A 62 -27.51 -5.30 35.60
N ASN A 63 -27.66 -6.04 36.68
CA ASN A 63 -26.62 -6.19 37.69
C ASN A 63 -25.78 -7.46 37.41
N THR A 64 -24.46 -7.37 37.59
CA THR A 64 -23.46 -8.43 37.27
C THR A 64 -23.14 -9.37 38.44
N THR A 65 -23.98 -9.39 39.48
CA THR A 65 -23.86 -10.29 40.65
C THR A 65 -24.21 -11.76 40.38
N GLY A 66 -24.56 -12.13 39.15
CA GLY A 66 -24.99 -13.49 38.79
C GLY A 66 -26.41 -13.86 39.23
N ARG A 67 -27.17 -12.92 39.80
CA ARG A 67 -28.56 -13.15 40.22
C ARG A 67 -29.55 -12.98 39.05
N PRO A 68 -30.61 -13.80 38.96
CA PRO A 68 -31.64 -13.63 37.94
C PRO A 68 -32.41 -12.31 38.10
N GLN A 69 -32.67 -11.64 36.98
CA GLN A 69 -33.41 -10.38 36.91
C GLN A 69 -34.30 -10.34 35.66
N PRO A 70 -35.51 -9.76 35.75
CA PRO A 70 -36.44 -9.69 34.63
C PRO A 70 -36.04 -8.59 33.65
N VAL A 71 -36.09 -8.91 32.35
CA VAL A 71 -35.91 -7.94 31.24
C VAL A 71 -37.12 -7.99 30.34
N GLU A 72 -37.75 -6.84 30.08
CA GLU A 72 -38.93 -6.74 29.22
C GLU A 72 -38.60 -7.04 27.75
N ILE A 73 -39.50 -7.79 27.08
CA ILE A 73 -39.43 -8.05 25.64
C ILE A 73 -40.20 -6.95 24.91
N ARG A 74 -39.49 -6.00 24.30
CA ARG A 74 -40.09 -4.88 23.55
C ARG A 74 -40.25 -5.14 22.06
N ASP A 75 -39.33 -5.91 21.49
CA ASP A 75 -39.38 -6.36 20.10
C ASP A 75 -39.53 -7.89 20.06
N GLY A 76 -40.48 -8.38 19.27
CA GLY A 76 -40.78 -9.81 19.13
C GLY A 76 -39.78 -10.57 18.25
N SER A 77 -38.74 -9.92 17.73
CA SER A 77 -37.78 -10.52 16.81
C SER A 77 -36.81 -11.45 17.51
N PHE A 78 -36.58 -12.62 16.91
CA PHE A 78 -35.45 -13.46 17.27
C PHE A 78 -34.18 -12.96 16.57
N ALA A 79 -33.69 -11.79 16.98
CA ALA A 79 -32.72 -10.97 16.25
C ALA A 79 -31.37 -11.66 15.96
N SER A 80 -30.99 -12.64 16.78
CA SER A 80 -29.75 -13.40 16.56
C SER A 80 -29.84 -14.46 15.46
N ASN A 81 -31.04 -14.77 14.96
CA ASN A 81 -31.30 -15.60 13.77
C ASN A 81 -32.70 -15.26 13.20
N LEU A 82 -32.80 -14.13 12.51
CA LEU A 82 -34.07 -13.56 12.08
C LEU A 82 -34.88 -14.46 11.14
N PHE A 83 -34.21 -15.30 10.35
CA PHE A 83 -34.88 -16.19 9.40
C PHE A 83 -35.45 -17.47 10.02
N MET A 84 -35.21 -17.71 11.31
CA MET A 84 -35.92 -18.77 12.03
C MET A 84 -37.37 -18.34 12.25
N GLY A 85 -38.33 -19.25 12.03
CA GLY A 85 -39.76 -19.04 12.25
C GLY A 85 -40.15 -18.95 13.73
N LEU A 86 -39.48 -18.08 14.48
CA LEU A 86 -39.58 -17.88 15.92
C LEU A 86 -40.01 -16.45 16.22
N LYS A 87 -40.83 -16.27 17.26
CA LYS A 87 -41.25 -14.94 17.72
C LYS A 87 -41.24 -14.86 19.25
N LEU A 88 -40.66 -13.80 19.79
CA LEU A 88 -40.71 -13.52 21.23
C LEU A 88 -42.06 -12.87 21.60
N PRO A 89 -42.62 -13.18 22.79
CA PRO A 89 -43.85 -12.58 23.28
C PRO A 89 -43.62 -11.14 23.74
N VAL A 90 -44.03 -10.16 22.92
CA VAL A 90 -43.94 -8.72 23.26
C VAL A 90 -44.75 -8.41 24.52
N GLY A 91 -44.16 -7.63 25.44
CA GLY A 91 -44.70 -7.36 26.77
C GLY A 91 -44.43 -8.49 27.78
N GLY A 92 -43.89 -9.62 27.35
CA GLY A 92 -43.37 -10.66 28.22
C GLY A 92 -42.02 -10.29 28.85
N THR A 93 -41.45 -11.19 29.64
CA THR A 93 -40.14 -11.00 30.28
C THR A 93 -39.19 -12.15 29.97
N LYS A 94 -37.91 -11.82 29.83
CA LYS A 94 -36.79 -12.76 29.88
C LYS A 94 -36.25 -12.80 31.30
N GLU A 95 -35.90 -13.98 31.79
CA GLU A 95 -35.08 -14.11 32.98
C GLU A 95 -33.61 -14.06 32.56
N VAL A 96 -32.90 -13.02 32.99
CA VAL A 96 -31.51 -12.77 32.58
C VAL A 96 -30.59 -12.87 33.79
N THR A 97 -29.44 -13.51 33.65
CA THR A 97 -28.33 -13.43 34.62
C THR A 97 -27.12 -12.85 33.91
N ALA A 98 -26.36 -12.00 34.58
CA ALA A 98 -25.09 -11.47 34.07
C ALA A 98 -24.00 -11.64 35.13
N GLY A 99 -22.78 -11.94 34.71
CA GLY A 99 -21.64 -12.04 35.60
C GLY A 99 -20.31 -12.09 34.86
N TRP A 100 -19.24 -11.75 35.58
CA TRP A 100 -17.87 -11.80 35.08
C TRP A 100 -17.27 -13.17 35.38
N GLU A 101 -16.62 -13.77 34.38
CA GLU A 101 -15.81 -14.98 34.54
C GLU A 101 -14.36 -14.61 34.90
N LYS A 102 -13.56 -15.64 35.19
CA LYS A 102 -12.11 -15.48 35.31
C LYS A 102 -11.58 -14.89 33.99
N ASP A 103 -10.64 -13.96 34.07
CA ASP A 103 -10.01 -13.27 32.92
C ASP A 103 -10.84 -12.16 32.26
N GLY A 104 -11.88 -11.64 32.93
CA GLY A 104 -12.59 -10.42 32.50
C GLY A 104 -13.62 -10.65 31.39
N VAL A 105 -14.01 -11.90 31.15
CA VAL A 105 -15.06 -12.28 30.21
C VAL A 105 -16.44 -11.99 30.81
N LEU A 106 -17.31 -11.30 30.07
CA LEU A 106 -18.68 -11.04 30.48
C LEU A 106 -19.62 -12.14 29.95
N ARG A 107 -20.31 -12.83 30.85
CA ARG A 107 -21.31 -13.85 30.51
C ARG A 107 -22.72 -13.38 30.85
N ILE A 108 -23.60 -13.43 29.85
CA ILE A 108 -25.05 -13.15 29.99
C ILE A 108 -25.83 -14.41 29.61
N VAL A 109 -26.71 -14.89 30.49
CA VAL A 109 -27.62 -16.01 30.20
C VAL A 109 -29.05 -15.50 30.20
N GLU A 110 -29.78 -15.76 29.13
CA GLU A 110 -31.17 -15.41 28.95
C GLU A 110 -32.01 -16.70 28.87
N ASN A 111 -33.05 -16.80 29.70
CA ASN A 111 -34.07 -17.84 29.63
C ASN A 111 -35.43 -17.19 29.34
N PHE A 112 -36.07 -17.57 28.25
CA PHE A 112 -37.32 -16.96 27.83
C PHE A 112 -38.18 -17.90 26.99
N ASP A 113 -39.45 -17.56 26.89
CA ASP A 113 -40.41 -18.27 26.07
C ASP A 113 -40.37 -17.74 24.64
N VAL A 114 -40.49 -18.64 23.67
CA VAL A 114 -40.54 -18.32 22.24
C VAL A 114 -41.73 -19.03 21.60
N ALA A 115 -42.47 -18.31 20.77
CA ALA A 115 -43.52 -18.87 19.95
C ALA A 115 -42.90 -19.61 18.75
N THR A 116 -43.38 -20.83 18.53
CA THR A 116 -43.00 -21.76 17.47
C THR A 116 -44.26 -22.19 16.72
N SER A 117 -44.11 -22.95 15.63
CA SER A 117 -45.25 -23.58 14.94
C SER A 117 -46.04 -24.56 15.81
N GLN A 118 -45.47 -25.02 16.93
CA GLN A 118 -46.08 -25.97 17.86
C GLN A 118 -46.50 -25.33 19.19
N GLY A 119 -46.67 -24.00 19.21
CA GLY A 119 -46.99 -23.24 20.42
C GLY A 119 -45.74 -22.70 21.11
N THR A 120 -45.76 -22.62 22.44
CA THR A 120 -44.69 -21.99 23.23
C THR A 120 -43.61 -23.00 23.61
N SER A 121 -42.34 -22.63 23.40
CA SER A 121 -41.17 -23.40 23.84
C SER A 121 -40.25 -22.55 24.71
N ARG A 122 -39.55 -23.18 25.67
CA ARG A 122 -38.55 -22.52 26.51
C ARG A 122 -37.18 -22.58 25.85
N LEU A 123 -36.53 -21.43 25.70
CA LEU A 123 -35.19 -21.32 25.12
C LEU A 123 -34.20 -20.75 26.15
N GLY A 124 -33.02 -21.35 26.21
CA GLY A 124 -31.88 -20.85 26.98
C GLY A 124 -30.76 -20.41 26.04
N MET A 125 -30.32 -19.17 26.16
CA MET A 125 -29.27 -18.57 25.34
C MET A 125 -28.18 -18.01 26.24
N THR A 126 -26.92 -18.28 25.92
CA THR A 126 -25.76 -17.68 26.60
C THR A 126 -25.02 -16.81 25.60
N ARG A 127 -24.73 -15.56 25.96
CA ARG A 127 -23.81 -14.67 25.25
C ARG A 127 -22.55 -14.52 26.10
N ARG A 128 -21.40 -14.86 25.53
CA ARG A 128 -20.08 -14.69 26.15
C ARG A 128 -19.33 -13.61 25.38
N TYR A 129 -18.97 -12.53 26.06
CA TYR A 129 -18.23 -11.41 25.49
C TYR A 129 -16.80 -11.38 26.02
N GLU A 130 -15.84 -11.27 25.11
CA GLU A 130 -14.42 -11.37 25.40
C GLU A 130 -13.64 -10.32 24.60
N LEU A 131 -12.77 -9.58 25.29
CA LEU A 131 -11.86 -8.65 24.65
C LEU A 131 -10.61 -9.37 24.15
N SER A 132 -10.09 -8.91 23.03
CA SER A 132 -8.74 -9.25 22.57
C SER A 132 -7.66 -8.76 23.56
N GLU A 133 -6.45 -9.30 23.44
CA GLU A 133 -5.29 -8.90 24.24
C GLU A 133 -5.03 -7.39 24.21
N HIS A 134 -5.18 -6.76 23.04
CA HIS A 134 -5.00 -5.32 22.85
C HIS A 134 -6.26 -4.49 23.17
N LYS A 135 -7.37 -5.13 23.56
CA LYS A 135 -8.64 -4.49 23.96
C LYS A 135 -9.27 -3.59 22.89
N ASP A 136 -8.95 -3.85 21.63
CA ASP A 136 -9.41 -3.13 20.43
C ASP A 136 -10.50 -3.91 19.67
N LEU A 137 -10.51 -5.24 19.84
CA LEU A 137 -11.59 -6.13 19.38
C LEU A 137 -12.40 -6.71 20.54
N LEU A 138 -13.70 -6.83 20.33
CA LEU A 138 -14.67 -7.49 21.19
C LEU A 138 -15.31 -8.66 20.44
N THR A 139 -15.27 -9.84 21.03
CA THR A 139 -15.89 -11.05 20.50
C THR A 139 -17.14 -11.39 21.32
N CYS A 140 -18.27 -11.64 20.67
CA CYS A 140 -19.46 -12.25 21.26
C CYS A 140 -19.68 -13.65 20.67
N VAL A 141 -19.69 -14.67 21.53
CA VAL A 141 -20.10 -16.03 21.19
C VAL A 141 -21.49 -16.29 21.77
N VAL A 142 -22.40 -16.75 20.93
CA VAL A 142 -23.79 -17.06 21.29
C VAL A 142 -24.02 -18.57 21.20
N THR A 143 -24.32 -19.18 22.34
CA THR A 143 -24.71 -20.60 22.44
C THR A 143 -26.16 -20.73 22.88
N ARG A 144 -26.81 -21.81 22.45
CA ARG A 144 -28.21 -22.09 22.79
C ARG A 144 -28.37 -23.55 23.15
N ASN A 145 -29.19 -23.82 24.16
CA ASN A 145 -29.50 -25.20 24.57
C ASN A 145 -30.16 -26.04 23.46
N THR A 146 -30.78 -25.38 22.48
CA THR A 146 -31.46 -25.99 21.32
C THR A 146 -30.54 -26.25 20.11
N ARG A 147 -29.38 -25.58 19.99
CA ARG A 147 -28.43 -25.84 18.88
C ARG A 147 -27.48 -26.96 19.30
N LYS A 148 -27.65 -28.14 18.70
CA LYS A 148 -26.88 -29.36 19.06
C LYS A 148 -25.61 -29.57 18.24
N THR A 149 -25.56 -29.05 17.03
CA THR A 149 -24.46 -29.24 16.07
C THR A 149 -24.21 -27.97 15.25
N GLY A 150 -23.08 -27.96 14.53
CA GLY A 150 -22.68 -26.85 13.66
C GLY A 150 -21.88 -25.78 14.40
N PRO A 151 -21.39 -24.75 13.68
CA PRO A 151 -20.60 -23.70 14.30
C PRO A 151 -21.43 -22.89 15.30
N GLU A 152 -20.78 -22.43 16.36
CA GLU A 152 -21.35 -21.44 17.26
C GLU A 152 -21.59 -20.12 16.50
N ALA A 153 -22.61 -19.37 16.91
CA ALA A 153 -22.78 -18.03 16.36
C ALA A 153 -21.74 -17.11 17.00
N ARG A 154 -20.82 -16.60 16.18
CA ARG A 154 -19.68 -15.79 16.60
C ARG A 154 -19.76 -14.42 15.93
N TYR A 155 -19.64 -13.35 16.70
CA TYR A 155 -19.71 -11.97 16.23
C TYR A 155 -18.50 -11.21 16.75
N VAL A 156 -17.73 -10.57 15.86
CA VAL A 156 -16.54 -9.81 16.23
C VAL A 156 -16.80 -8.34 15.94
N TYR A 157 -16.44 -7.49 16.88
CA TYR A 157 -16.64 -6.05 16.83
C TYR A 157 -15.29 -5.35 17.03
N LYS A 158 -15.16 -4.17 16.42
CA LYS A 158 -14.09 -3.20 16.69
C LYS A 158 -14.66 -1.99 17.41
N ARG A 159 -13.80 -1.10 17.90
CA ARG A 159 -14.23 0.24 18.36
C ARG A 159 -15.01 0.94 17.26
N HIS A 160 -16.13 1.58 17.64
CA HIS A 160 -17.09 2.10 16.67
C HIS A 160 -16.47 3.05 15.64
N ASP A 161 -15.56 3.92 16.08
CA ASP A 161 -14.96 4.98 15.24
C ASP A 161 -13.63 4.55 14.60
N ALA A 162 -13.10 3.38 14.94
CA ALA A 162 -11.82 2.90 14.41
C ALA A 162 -11.94 2.32 13.00
N ASP A 163 -10.94 2.59 12.15
CA ASP A 163 -10.73 1.96 10.83
C ASP A 163 -11.97 2.01 9.93
N ASN A 164 -12.75 3.09 10.00
CA ASN A 164 -13.85 3.33 9.08
C ASN A 164 -13.34 4.24 7.96
N ALA A 165 -13.51 3.79 6.73
CA ALA A 165 -13.10 4.52 5.55
C ALA A 165 -14.21 4.50 4.50
N TYR A 166 -14.06 5.36 3.51
CA TYR A 166 -14.85 5.39 2.30
C TYR A 166 -14.02 4.83 1.15
N GLU A 167 -14.68 4.10 0.26
CA GLU A 167 -14.04 3.63 -0.96
C GLU A 167 -14.75 4.17 -2.20
N MET A 168 -13.96 4.47 -3.24
CA MET A 168 -14.46 4.83 -4.55
C MET A 168 -13.68 4.10 -5.64
N LEU A 169 -14.33 3.85 -6.77
CA LEU A 169 -13.69 3.31 -7.98
C LEU A 169 -13.34 4.47 -8.92
N LEU A 170 -12.06 4.61 -9.27
CA LEU A 170 -11.62 5.42 -10.41
C LEU A 170 -11.47 4.52 -11.63
N THR A 171 -12.07 4.91 -12.75
CA THR A 171 -12.08 4.10 -13.98
C THR A 171 -10.77 4.24 -14.77
N ASP A 172 -10.58 3.42 -15.80
CA ASP A 172 -9.38 3.49 -16.67
C ASP A 172 -9.44 4.66 -17.69
N ASP A 173 -10.48 5.48 -17.67
CA ASP A 173 -10.58 6.67 -18.52
C ASP A 173 -9.94 7.89 -17.82
N TRP A 174 -8.81 8.33 -18.36
CA TRP A 174 -7.99 9.43 -17.81
C TRP A 174 -7.88 10.61 -18.78
N ALA A 175 -8.77 10.72 -19.75
CA ALA A 175 -8.76 11.80 -20.73
C ALA A 175 -9.35 13.11 -20.16
N ILE A 176 -8.69 14.24 -20.48
CA ILE A 176 -9.08 15.62 -20.09
C ILE A 176 -10.53 15.93 -20.44
N ASP A 177 -10.97 15.51 -21.63
CA ASP A 177 -12.32 15.78 -22.14
C ASP A 177 -13.36 14.71 -21.76
N SER A 178 -12.98 13.77 -20.89
CA SER A 178 -13.86 12.70 -20.42
C SER A 178 -13.85 12.60 -18.88
N LYS A 179 -13.19 11.59 -18.30
CA LYS A 179 -13.29 11.28 -16.85
C LYS A 179 -12.20 11.89 -15.98
N LEU A 180 -11.15 12.47 -16.56
CA LEU A 180 -10.12 13.14 -15.77
C LEU A 180 -10.67 14.27 -14.87
N PRO A 181 -11.63 15.13 -15.28
CA PRO A 181 -12.19 16.13 -14.38
C PRO A 181 -12.73 15.57 -13.07
N GLU A 182 -13.51 14.49 -13.13
CA GLU A 182 -14.04 13.80 -11.94
C GLU A 182 -12.92 13.17 -11.12
N HIS A 183 -12.01 12.43 -11.76
CA HIS A 183 -10.90 11.77 -11.07
C HIS A 183 -9.97 12.77 -10.40
N ALA A 184 -9.65 13.87 -11.07
CA ALA A 184 -8.76 14.90 -10.57
C ALA A 184 -9.34 15.59 -9.33
N CYS A 185 -10.64 15.91 -9.38
CA CYS A 185 -11.39 16.43 -8.24
C CYS A 185 -11.33 15.46 -7.05
N LEU A 186 -11.61 14.18 -7.28
CA LEU A 186 -11.60 13.16 -6.23
C LEU A 186 -10.21 12.95 -5.62
N ILE A 187 -9.14 12.97 -6.41
CA ILE A 187 -7.76 12.94 -5.92
C ILE A 187 -7.47 14.15 -5.03
N SER A 188 -7.97 15.35 -5.39
CA SER A 188 -7.81 16.52 -4.52
C SER A 188 -8.61 16.41 -3.21
N VAL A 189 -9.80 15.79 -3.24
CA VAL A 189 -10.55 15.46 -2.01
C VAL A 189 -9.72 14.52 -1.15
N GLN A 190 -9.13 13.47 -1.74
CA GLN A 190 -8.31 12.50 -1.02
C GLN A 190 -7.10 13.15 -0.33
N GLY A 191 -6.38 14.02 -1.04
CA GLY A 191 -5.24 14.76 -0.47
C GLY A 191 -5.60 15.68 0.70
N ILE A 192 -6.87 16.11 0.82
CA ILE A 192 -7.38 16.92 1.94
C ILE A 192 -7.83 16.01 3.10
N VAL A 193 -8.73 15.07 2.81
CA VAL A 193 -9.46 14.36 3.87
C VAL A 193 -8.59 13.37 4.63
N ASN A 194 -7.51 12.90 4.00
CA ASN A 194 -6.60 11.96 4.62
C ASN A 194 -5.51 12.60 5.52
N GLU A 195 -5.42 13.94 5.58
CA GLU A 195 -4.36 14.65 6.34
C GLU A 195 -4.24 14.19 7.81
N LYS A 196 -5.35 13.79 8.43
CA LYS A 196 -5.41 13.43 9.87
C LYS A 196 -5.78 11.99 10.14
N ALA A 197 -6.42 11.30 9.20
CA ALA A 197 -6.91 9.95 9.35
C ALA A 197 -7.12 9.30 7.98
N PRO A 198 -6.98 7.97 7.83
CA PRO A 198 -7.21 7.27 6.57
C PRO A 198 -8.71 7.16 6.25
N LEU A 199 -9.29 8.19 5.61
CA LEU A 199 -10.73 8.32 5.40
C LEU A 199 -11.20 7.95 4.00
N LEU A 200 -10.41 8.22 2.94
CA LEU A 200 -10.80 7.98 1.56
C LEU A 200 -9.76 7.15 0.81
N TYR A 201 -10.18 5.99 0.35
CA TYR A 201 -9.38 5.04 -0.43
C TYR A 201 -9.95 4.86 -1.83
N PHE A 202 -9.10 4.77 -2.83
CA PHE A 202 -9.49 4.49 -4.21
C PHE A 202 -9.07 3.09 -4.65
N THR A 203 -10.00 2.39 -5.28
CA THR A 203 -9.68 1.26 -6.15
C THR A 203 -9.62 1.76 -7.58
N PHE A 204 -8.76 1.14 -8.39
CA PHE A 204 -8.54 1.56 -9.77
C PHE A 204 -9.02 0.49 -10.76
N GLY A 205 -9.21 0.90 -12.02
CA GLY A 205 -9.49 -0.02 -13.11
C GLY A 205 -8.32 -0.99 -13.37
N PRO A 206 -8.57 -2.14 -14.01
CA PRO A 206 -7.56 -3.17 -14.23
C PRO A 206 -6.42 -2.76 -15.17
N ALA A 207 -6.59 -1.71 -15.99
CA ALA A 207 -5.52 -1.19 -16.84
C ALA A 207 -4.61 -0.18 -16.14
N TYR A 208 -4.97 0.27 -14.94
CA TYR A 208 -4.13 1.15 -14.15
C TYR A 208 -2.83 0.45 -13.71
N PRO A 209 -1.65 1.13 -13.72
CA PRO A 209 -0.37 0.48 -13.44
C PRO A 209 -0.31 -0.25 -12.09
N PHE A 210 -0.89 0.37 -11.05
CA PHE A 210 -0.97 -0.16 -9.69
C PHE A 210 -2.21 -1.06 -9.51
N ASN A 211 -2.13 -2.25 -10.07
CA ASN A 211 -3.26 -3.17 -10.22
C ASN A 211 -3.69 -3.90 -8.93
N TYR A 212 -2.95 -3.76 -7.81
CA TYR A 212 -3.24 -4.43 -6.53
C TYR A 212 -4.28 -3.71 -5.67
N THR A 213 -4.74 -2.51 -6.06
CA THR A 213 -5.50 -1.62 -5.16
C THR A 213 -6.78 -2.24 -4.61
N ARG A 214 -7.38 -3.22 -5.32
CA ARG A 214 -8.54 -3.98 -4.85
C ARG A 214 -8.14 -5.05 -3.83
N GLU A 215 -7.09 -5.81 -4.11
CA GLU A 215 -6.53 -6.84 -3.25
C GLU A 215 -6.02 -6.25 -1.93
N LEU A 216 -5.40 -5.08 -1.98
CA LEU A 216 -5.00 -4.35 -0.77
C LEU A 216 -6.22 -3.87 0.02
N ARG A 217 -7.27 -3.38 -0.64
CA ARG A 217 -8.54 -3.03 0.02
C ARG A 217 -9.14 -4.24 0.73
N ASP A 218 -9.17 -5.39 0.06
CA ASP A 218 -9.66 -6.66 0.63
C ASP A 218 -8.82 -7.07 1.83
N PHE A 219 -7.49 -6.97 1.75
CA PHE A 219 -6.60 -7.22 2.88
C PHE A 219 -6.88 -6.28 4.06
N LEU A 220 -7.09 -4.98 3.82
CA LEU A 220 -7.44 -4.03 4.86
C LEU A 220 -8.77 -4.38 5.55
N GLU A 221 -9.77 -4.80 4.78
CA GLU A 221 -11.09 -5.22 5.28
C GLU A 221 -10.99 -6.54 6.09
N GLU A 222 -10.40 -7.57 5.50
CA GLU A 222 -10.40 -8.93 6.03
C GLU A 222 -9.38 -9.13 7.16
N ARG A 223 -8.19 -8.55 7.03
CA ARG A 223 -7.08 -8.75 7.98
C ARG A 223 -6.95 -7.59 8.95
N ARG A 224 -7.11 -6.35 8.48
CA ARG A 224 -6.89 -5.13 9.27
C ARG A 224 -8.15 -4.50 9.86
N ASN A 225 -9.31 -5.18 9.75
CA ASN A 225 -10.58 -4.77 10.34
C ASN A 225 -11.16 -3.45 9.79
N PHE A 226 -10.71 -2.98 8.62
CA PHE A 226 -11.33 -1.82 8.00
C PHE A 226 -12.80 -2.10 7.66
N THR A 227 -13.60 -1.04 7.66
CA THR A 227 -14.96 -1.08 7.13
C THR A 227 -15.10 0.02 6.11
N PHE A 228 -15.34 -0.37 4.86
CA PHE A 228 -15.48 0.57 3.76
C PHE A 228 -16.94 0.88 3.47
N THR A 229 -17.24 2.16 3.29
CA THR A 229 -18.52 2.63 2.77
C THR A 229 -18.33 3.12 1.34
N LYS A 230 -19.06 2.55 0.39
CA LYS A 230 -18.95 2.90 -1.03
C LYS A 230 -19.54 4.28 -1.29
N LEU A 231 -18.76 5.10 -1.99
CA LEU A 231 -19.23 6.31 -2.66
C LEU A 231 -19.24 6.05 -4.18
N HIS A 232 -20.11 6.73 -4.91
CA HIS A 232 -20.34 6.51 -6.33
C HIS A 232 -20.20 7.77 -7.18
N THR A 233 -20.35 8.95 -6.58
CA THR A 233 -20.31 10.22 -7.30
C THR A 233 -19.48 11.27 -6.55
N VAL A 234 -19.03 12.29 -7.28
CA VAL A 234 -18.39 13.48 -6.67
C VAL A 234 -19.32 14.16 -5.69
N GLU A 235 -20.63 14.18 -5.96
CA GLU A 235 -21.63 14.75 -5.07
C GLU A 235 -21.69 14.02 -3.71
N GLU A 236 -21.64 12.68 -3.72
CA GLU A 236 -21.59 11.89 -2.47
C GLU A 236 -20.30 12.16 -1.70
N ALA A 237 -19.17 12.32 -2.39
CA ALA A 237 -17.90 12.70 -1.76
C ALA A 237 -17.97 14.11 -1.14
N PHE A 238 -18.51 15.09 -1.87
CA PHE A 238 -18.70 16.45 -1.36
C PHE A 238 -19.65 16.49 -0.17
N ALA A 239 -20.74 15.72 -0.19
CA ALA A 239 -21.66 15.61 0.94
C ALA A 239 -20.98 15.01 2.17
N THR A 240 -20.16 13.97 1.96
CA THR A 240 -19.48 13.23 3.03
C THR A 240 -18.39 14.08 3.67
N PHE A 241 -17.60 14.80 2.87
CA PHE A 241 -16.38 15.47 3.30
C PHE A 241 -16.46 16.99 3.36
N ARG A 242 -17.67 17.55 3.22
CA ARG A 242 -17.94 18.99 3.18
C ARG A 242 -17.13 19.82 4.17
N GLU A 243 -17.08 19.39 5.43
CA GLU A 243 -16.45 20.14 6.52
C GLU A 243 -14.92 20.21 6.44
N HIS A 244 -14.29 19.39 5.58
CA HIS A 244 -12.84 19.38 5.37
C HIS A 244 -12.42 20.30 4.20
N ILE A 245 -13.32 20.57 3.26
CA ILE A 245 -13.03 21.29 2.01
C ILE A 245 -13.28 22.78 2.20
N LYS A 246 -12.25 23.61 2.00
CA LYS A 246 -12.34 25.06 2.23
C LYS A 246 -12.85 25.86 1.02
N GLY A 247 -12.72 25.30 -0.17
CA GLY A 247 -13.10 25.97 -1.41
C GLY A 247 -12.74 25.15 -2.65
N TYR A 248 -12.87 25.77 -3.82
CA TYR A 248 -12.56 25.15 -5.10
C TYR A 248 -11.64 26.02 -5.96
N ILE A 249 -10.84 25.37 -6.80
CA ILE A 249 -9.94 25.98 -7.79
C ILE A 249 -10.36 25.48 -9.16
N VAL A 250 -10.65 26.40 -10.08
CA VAL A 250 -11.08 26.03 -11.44
C VAL A 250 -9.85 25.91 -12.33
N TRP A 251 -9.58 24.73 -12.88
CA TRP A 251 -8.51 24.51 -13.86
C TRP A 251 -9.06 24.57 -15.29
N ASP A 252 -8.20 24.94 -16.25
CA ASP A 252 -8.56 25.07 -17.67
C ASP A 252 -8.23 23.78 -18.43
N LYS A 253 -9.27 23.12 -18.97
CA LYS A 253 -9.10 21.91 -19.78
C LYS A 253 -8.26 22.12 -21.04
N ASN A 254 -8.23 23.33 -21.57
CA ASN A 254 -7.42 23.65 -22.75
C ASN A 254 -5.94 23.85 -22.40
N VAL A 255 -5.59 23.93 -21.11
CA VAL A 255 -4.23 24.10 -20.61
C VAL A 255 -3.98 23.05 -19.52
N ARG A 256 -3.55 21.84 -19.92
CA ARG A 256 -3.26 20.70 -19.02
C ARG A 256 -2.43 21.12 -17.79
N THR A 257 -1.42 21.95 -18.00
CA THR A 257 -0.49 22.46 -16.96
C THR A 257 -1.21 23.22 -15.86
N SER A 258 -2.35 23.85 -16.15
CA SER A 258 -3.16 24.55 -15.15
C SER A 258 -3.70 23.61 -14.07
N LEU A 259 -3.99 22.34 -14.39
CA LEU A 259 -4.38 21.33 -13.39
C LEU A 259 -3.23 21.00 -12.44
N ILE A 260 -2.02 20.83 -12.98
CA ILE A 260 -0.83 20.51 -12.19
C ILE A 260 -0.54 21.67 -11.21
N VAL A 261 -0.61 22.91 -11.69
CA VAL A 261 -0.48 24.11 -10.83
C VAL A 261 -1.63 24.19 -9.82
N ALA A 262 -2.85 23.82 -10.20
CA ALA A 262 -4.00 23.83 -9.29
C ALA A 262 -3.81 22.86 -8.12
N TYR A 263 -3.14 21.72 -8.30
CA TYR A 263 -2.79 20.82 -7.19
C TYR A 263 -1.84 21.45 -6.17
N THR A 264 -0.91 22.30 -6.62
CA THR A 264 -0.03 23.06 -5.71
C THR A 264 -0.88 23.97 -4.82
N LEU A 265 -1.76 24.77 -5.43
CA LEU A 265 -2.63 25.68 -4.70
C LEU A 265 -3.64 24.94 -3.81
N ALA A 266 -4.17 23.81 -4.29
CA ALA A 266 -5.09 22.95 -3.57
C ALA A 266 -4.49 22.45 -2.25
N GLY A 267 -3.23 21.99 -2.26
CA GLY A 267 -2.52 21.59 -1.04
C GLY A 267 -2.30 22.75 -0.06
N LEU A 268 -2.00 23.95 -0.58
CA LEU A 268 -1.77 25.15 0.23
C LEU A 268 -3.05 25.71 0.87
N GLU A 269 -4.19 25.63 0.18
CA GLU A 269 -5.45 26.27 0.58
C GLU A 269 -6.52 25.26 1.06
N GLN A 270 -6.25 23.96 0.99
CA GLN A 270 -7.22 22.89 1.27
C GLN A 270 -8.46 23.02 0.36
N GLY A 271 -8.20 23.25 -0.92
CA GLY A 271 -9.21 23.41 -1.97
C GLY A 271 -9.30 22.21 -2.89
N VAL A 272 -10.48 21.93 -3.44
CA VAL A 272 -10.64 20.90 -4.48
C VAL A 272 -10.38 21.48 -5.87
N VAL A 273 -9.74 20.72 -6.75
CA VAL A 273 -9.58 21.11 -8.16
C VAL A 273 -10.82 20.68 -8.95
N ILE A 274 -11.40 21.58 -9.73
CA ILE A 274 -12.62 21.32 -10.50
C ILE A 274 -12.56 21.94 -11.89
N THR A 275 -13.42 21.49 -12.80
CA THR A 275 -13.70 22.15 -14.08
C THR A 275 -14.96 23.01 -13.99
N GLU A 276 -15.18 23.85 -15.00
CA GLU A 276 -16.31 24.80 -15.05
C GLU A 276 -17.68 24.16 -14.81
N ASP A 277 -17.92 22.98 -15.37
CA ASP A 277 -19.17 22.24 -15.27
C ASP A 277 -19.48 21.76 -13.84
N MET A 278 -18.47 21.70 -12.98
CA MET A 278 -18.60 21.29 -11.57
C MET A 278 -18.82 22.48 -10.62
N ILE A 279 -18.70 23.73 -11.09
CA ILE A 279 -18.89 24.94 -10.26
C ILE A 279 -20.26 24.92 -9.56
N PRO A 280 -21.40 24.67 -10.25
CA PRO A 280 -22.71 24.64 -9.58
C PRO A 280 -22.79 23.59 -8.46
N LEU A 281 -22.11 22.44 -8.63
CA LEU A 281 -22.04 21.40 -7.60
C LEU A 281 -21.21 21.86 -6.40
N ALA A 282 -20.04 22.47 -6.63
CA ALA A 282 -19.20 23.00 -5.56
C ALA A 282 -19.93 24.09 -4.75
N GLU A 283 -20.60 25.02 -5.43
CA GLU A 283 -21.37 26.09 -4.80
C GLU A 283 -22.58 25.56 -4.02
N LYS A 284 -23.25 24.51 -4.51
CA LYS A 284 -24.33 23.82 -3.79
C LYS A 284 -23.90 23.33 -2.40
N TYR A 285 -22.65 22.89 -2.25
CA TYR A 285 -22.09 22.45 -0.97
C TYR A 285 -21.46 23.58 -0.14
N GLY A 286 -21.47 24.82 -0.66
CA GLY A 286 -20.99 26.01 0.02
C GLY A 286 -19.48 26.24 -0.10
N PHE A 287 -18.82 25.55 -1.03
CA PHE A 287 -17.40 25.76 -1.30
C PHE A 287 -17.21 27.11 -1.99
N LYS A 288 -16.26 27.91 -1.51
CA LYS A 288 -15.97 29.23 -2.06
C LYS A 288 -14.94 29.13 -3.20
N PRO A 289 -15.01 29.99 -4.22
CA PRO A 289 -13.94 30.09 -5.20
C PRO A 289 -12.65 30.56 -4.51
N ILE A 290 -11.56 29.80 -4.70
CA ILE A 290 -10.21 30.15 -4.24
C ILE A 290 -9.46 30.85 -5.37
N ASP A 291 -9.44 30.23 -6.55
CA ASP A 291 -8.86 30.81 -7.75
C ASP A 291 -9.48 30.20 -9.03
N ASP A 292 -9.34 30.90 -10.15
CA ASP A 292 -9.87 30.49 -11.46
C ASP A 292 -8.80 30.67 -12.56
N PHE A 293 -8.34 29.57 -13.12
CA PHE A 293 -7.28 29.52 -14.13
C PHE A 293 -7.81 29.54 -15.57
N ARG A 294 -9.13 29.54 -15.79
CA ARG A 294 -9.70 29.56 -17.15
C ARG A 294 -9.21 30.76 -17.93
N GLY A 295 -8.66 30.52 -19.11
CA GLY A 295 -8.12 31.55 -20.00
C GLY A 295 -6.84 32.24 -19.51
N ARG A 296 -6.39 32.01 -18.27
CA ARG A 296 -5.23 32.70 -17.67
C ARG A 296 -3.92 32.38 -18.38
N PHE A 297 -3.78 31.12 -18.78
CA PHE A 297 -2.54 30.56 -19.32
C PHE A 297 -2.63 30.24 -20.81
N THR A 298 -3.71 30.66 -21.48
CA THR A 298 -3.91 30.37 -22.90
C THR A 298 -2.78 30.97 -23.74
N GLY A 299 -2.10 30.12 -24.50
CA GLY A 299 -0.99 30.51 -25.37
C GLY A 299 0.36 30.68 -24.66
N GLN A 300 0.44 30.46 -23.36
CA GLN A 300 1.71 30.46 -22.61
C GLN A 300 2.39 29.09 -22.71
N SER A 301 3.71 29.10 -22.67
CA SER A 301 4.56 27.92 -22.51
C SER A 301 4.54 27.40 -21.07
N ASP A 302 4.87 26.12 -20.87
CA ASP A 302 4.96 25.54 -19.52
C ASP A 302 6.00 26.27 -18.67
N PHE A 303 7.11 26.72 -19.26
CA PHE A 303 8.08 27.59 -18.59
C PHE A 303 7.43 28.87 -18.01
N GLU A 304 6.61 29.58 -18.79
CA GLU A 304 5.93 30.81 -18.32
C GLU A 304 4.94 30.51 -17.21
N ILE A 305 4.14 29.44 -17.36
CA ILE A 305 3.13 29.01 -16.39
C ILE A 305 3.79 28.62 -15.07
N TYR A 306 4.85 27.79 -15.11
CA TYR A 306 5.56 27.37 -13.90
C TYR A 306 6.41 28.46 -13.29
N SER A 307 6.94 29.41 -14.07
CA SER A 307 7.60 30.60 -13.53
C SER A 307 6.63 31.44 -12.71
N TRP A 308 5.42 31.69 -13.26
CA TRP A 308 4.35 32.35 -12.51
C TRP A 308 3.96 31.59 -11.25
N ALA A 309 3.81 30.26 -11.34
CA ALA A 309 3.45 29.44 -10.19
C ALA A 309 4.55 29.45 -9.12
N LYS A 310 5.83 29.44 -9.52
CA LYS A 310 6.96 29.56 -8.61
C LYS A 310 6.88 30.88 -7.85
N ASP A 311 6.72 32.00 -8.55
CA ASP A 311 6.61 33.32 -7.91
C ASP A 311 5.41 33.43 -6.96
N ALA A 312 4.28 32.83 -7.32
CA ALA A 312 3.05 32.90 -6.53
C ALA A 312 3.07 32.00 -5.29
N TYR A 313 3.63 30.79 -5.40
CA TYR A 313 3.37 29.71 -4.43
C TYR A 313 4.62 29.12 -3.78
N TRP A 314 5.78 29.16 -4.46
CA TRP A 314 6.96 28.40 -4.03
C TRP A 314 7.42 28.71 -2.61
N SER A 315 7.32 29.97 -2.16
CA SER A 315 7.73 30.38 -0.81
C SER A 315 6.91 29.74 0.31
N ARG A 316 5.75 29.15 -0.01
CA ARG A 316 4.85 28.45 0.92
C ARG A 316 4.91 26.93 0.79
N CYS A 317 5.56 26.43 -0.25
CA CYS A 317 5.71 25.00 -0.50
C CYS A 317 6.78 24.37 0.39
N SER A 318 6.69 23.06 0.57
CA SER A 318 7.72 22.27 1.25
C SER A 318 9.09 22.42 0.59
N ARG A 319 10.14 22.20 1.38
CA ARG A 319 11.52 22.04 0.93
C ARG A 319 12.03 20.62 1.09
N ASP A 320 11.17 19.72 1.57
CA ASP A 320 11.46 18.29 1.76
C ASP A 320 10.69 17.41 0.76
N VAL A 321 9.58 17.90 0.18
CA VAL A 321 8.80 17.20 -0.85
C VAL A 321 8.49 18.15 -2.01
N ILE A 322 8.86 17.77 -3.23
CA ILE A 322 8.45 18.38 -4.50
C ILE A 322 7.83 17.30 -5.39
N VAL A 323 6.91 17.64 -6.29
CA VAL A 323 6.07 16.64 -6.97
C VAL A 323 6.19 16.78 -8.49
N TRP A 324 6.45 15.68 -9.19
CA TRP A 324 6.44 15.57 -10.64
C TRP A 324 5.22 14.78 -11.13
N LEU A 325 4.30 15.44 -11.83
CA LEU A 325 3.06 14.88 -12.37
C LEU A 325 3.13 14.78 -13.91
N GLY A 326 4.27 14.30 -14.43
CA GLY A 326 4.52 14.17 -15.87
C GLY A 326 3.76 13.00 -16.49
N GLY A 327 4.34 11.80 -16.40
CA GLY A 327 3.83 10.57 -17.01
C GLY A 327 3.43 10.74 -18.48
N ILE A 328 2.28 10.17 -18.85
CA ILE A 328 1.68 10.32 -20.18
C ILE A 328 1.34 11.81 -20.43
N HIS A 329 1.79 12.32 -21.59
CA HIS A 329 1.55 13.69 -22.04
C HIS A 329 0.33 13.78 -22.96
N GLY A 330 -0.11 15.01 -23.28
CA GLY A 330 -1.18 15.28 -24.24
C GLY A 330 -2.54 15.37 -23.55
N SER A 331 -3.55 14.67 -24.07
CA SER A 331 -4.92 14.73 -23.54
C SER A 331 -5.17 13.81 -22.35
N ILE A 332 -4.15 13.12 -21.84
CA ILE A 332 -4.24 12.19 -20.72
C ILE A 332 -3.35 12.69 -19.58
N LEU A 333 -3.82 12.53 -18.35
CA LEU A 333 -3.02 12.70 -17.13
C LEU A 333 -3.52 11.70 -16.09
N MET A 334 -2.59 11.06 -15.38
CA MET A 334 -2.91 10.14 -14.29
C MET A 334 -2.20 10.63 -13.02
N PRO A 335 -2.78 11.57 -12.26
CA PRO A 335 -2.06 12.31 -11.22
C PRO A 335 -2.35 11.76 -9.82
N ALA A 336 -2.45 10.44 -9.64
CA ALA A 336 -2.84 9.87 -8.34
C ALA A 336 -1.86 10.27 -7.21
N ALA A 337 -0.58 10.46 -7.54
CA ALA A 337 0.46 10.94 -6.63
C ALA A 337 0.21 12.35 -6.05
N ALA A 338 -0.71 13.12 -6.63
CA ALA A 338 -1.03 14.47 -6.17
C ALA A 338 -1.64 14.48 -4.75
N ASP A 339 -2.26 13.38 -4.29
CA ASP A 339 -2.85 13.28 -2.96
C ASP A 339 -1.79 13.51 -1.84
N PHE A 340 -0.66 12.81 -1.93
CA PHE A 340 0.47 12.95 -1.03
C PHE A 340 1.20 14.28 -1.24
N GLY A 341 1.31 14.73 -2.49
CA GLY A 341 1.84 16.05 -2.83
C GLY A 341 1.11 17.17 -2.09
N MET A 342 -0.23 17.15 -2.15
CA MET A 342 -1.08 18.11 -1.45
C MET A 342 -0.92 18.05 0.06
N MET A 343 -0.95 16.85 0.65
CA MET A 343 -0.78 16.63 2.09
C MET A 343 0.53 17.24 2.61
N ASN A 344 1.60 17.20 1.80
CA ASN A 344 2.91 17.73 2.16
C ASN A 344 3.17 19.15 1.65
N ARG A 345 2.16 19.83 1.09
CA ARG A 345 2.31 21.18 0.49
C ARG A 345 3.44 21.22 -0.55
N GLY A 346 3.59 20.15 -1.31
CA GLY A 346 4.57 20.04 -2.39
C GLY A 346 4.23 20.99 -3.54
N PHE A 347 5.26 21.48 -4.22
CA PHE A 347 5.08 22.16 -5.50
C PHE A 347 4.96 21.11 -6.60
N CYS A 348 3.86 21.14 -7.36
CA CYS A 348 3.61 20.20 -8.44
C CYS A 348 4.08 20.76 -9.78
N SER A 349 4.86 19.98 -10.52
CA SER A 349 5.41 20.34 -11.83
C SER A 349 5.42 19.14 -12.79
N ASP A 350 5.63 19.41 -14.07
CA ASP A 350 6.08 18.42 -15.05
C ASP A 350 7.14 19.01 -15.99
N LEU A 351 7.89 20.00 -15.50
CA LEU A 351 8.96 20.65 -16.27
C LEU A 351 9.98 19.63 -16.75
N SER A 352 10.49 19.88 -17.96
CA SER A 352 11.56 19.10 -18.57
C SER A 352 12.86 19.16 -17.75
N ALA A 353 13.51 18.01 -17.60
CA ALA A 353 14.89 17.88 -17.14
C ALA A 353 15.90 17.70 -18.29
N ARG A 354 15.45 17.76 -19.55
CA ARG A 354 16.32 17.68 -20.73
C ARG A 354 17.12 18.96 -20.91
N ALA A 355 18.45 18.84 -21.02
CA ALA A 355 19.34 20.00 -21.13
C ALA A 355 19.09 20.89 -22.36
N THR A 356 18.56 20.34 -23.46
CA THR A 356 18.21 21.12 -24.66
C THR A 356 16.97 21.99 -24.48
N ASP A 357 16.11 21.69 -23.51
CA ASP A 357 14.91 22.45 -23.19
C ASP A 357 15.26 23.60 -22.24
N THR A 358 16.16 24.47 -22.71
CA THR A 358 16.96 25.39 -21.89
C THR A 358 16.20 26.17 -20.81
N GLN A 359 15.01 26.68 -21.10
CA GLN A 359 14.21 27.46 -20.15
C GLN A 359 13.58 26.58 -19.07
N GLU A 360 12.95 25.47 -19.44
CA GLU A 360 12.37 24.53 -18.48
C GLU A 360 13.46 23.89 -17.62
N PHE A 361 14.57 23.45 -18.24
CA PHE A 361 15.71 22.87 -17.54
C PHE A 361 16.31 23.83 -16.49
N ALA A 362 16.47 25.10 -16.84
CA ALA A 362 16.96 26.11 -15.89
C ALA A 362 16.01 26.30 -14.70
N LEU A 363 14.70 26.28 -14.95
CA LEU A 363 13.70 26.39 -13.90
C LEU A 363 13.65 25.14 -13.02
N THR A 364 13.72 23.94 -13.61
CA THR A 364 13.84 22.66 -12.90
C THR A 364 15.06 22.69 -11.96
N LYS A 365 16.24 23.07 -12.48
CA LYS A 365 17.45 23.24 -11.65
C LYS A 365 17.24 24.21 -10.50
N SER A 366 16.59 25.34 -10.78
CA SER A 366 16.32 26.35 -9.76
C SER A 366 15.39 25.85 -8.65
N LEU A 367 14.41 25.01 -8.97
CA LEU A 367 13.54 24.37 -7.96
C LEU A 367 14.31 23.34 -7.13
N LEU A 368 15.02 22.42 -7.80
CA LEU A 368 15.75 21.33 -7.12
C LEU A 368 16.91 21.86 -6.25
N ALA A 369 17.60 22.92 -6.68
CA ALA A 369 18.68 23.54 -5.91
C ALA A 369 18.24 24.19 -4.59
N GLU A 370 16.95 24.54 -4.47
CA GLU A 370 16.39 25.15 -3.26
C GLU A 370 15.81 24.11 -2.28
N MET A 371 15.75 22.83 -2.67
CA MET A 371 15.32 21.74 -1.80
C MET A 371 16.37 21.41 -0.75
N ASN A 372 15.93 20.88 0.39
CA ASN A 372 16.84 20.34 1.39
C ASN A 372 17.51 19.06 0.86
N PRO A 373 18.82 18.85 1.08
CA PRO A 373 19.47 17.59 0.76
C PRO A 373 18.75 16.41 1.40
N MET A 374 18.67 15.31 0.67
CA MET A 374 17.88 14.10 0.98
C MET A 374 16.35 14.32 1.01
N GLY A 375 15.88 15.44 0.45
CA GLY A 375 14.46 15.63 0.12
C GLY A 375 13.99 14.69 -0.99
N GLN A 376 12.67 14.64 -1.14
CA GLN A 376 11.98 13.71 -2.02
C GLN A 376 11.41 14.43 -3.24
N VAL A 377 11.74 13.91 -4.42
CA VAL A 377 11.02 14.18 -5.66
C VAL A 377 9.97 13.09 -5.81
N TRP A 378 8.71 13.44 -5.60
CA TRP A 378 7.60 12.50 -5.60
C TRP A 378 6.90 12.47 -6.97
N GLY A 379 6.68 11.29 -7.54
CA GLY A 379 6.06 11.15 -8.86
C GLY A 379 7.07 10.93 -9.99
N TRP A 380 6.67 11.22 -11.23
CA TRP A 380 7.42 10.79 -12.41
C TRP A 380 7.56 11.86 -13.48
N HIS A 381 8.67 11.78 -14.21
CA HIS A 381 9.00 12.62 -15.36
C HIS A 381 7.97 12.49 -16.49
N SER A 382 8.01 13.36 -17.49
CA SER A 382 7.08 13.28 -18.62
C SER A 382 7.73 12.52 -19.78
N TYR A 383 7.10 11.42 -20.21
CA TYR A 383 7.56 10.59 -21.33
C TYR A 383 7.70 11.34 -22.67
N LYS A 384 7.22 12.59 -22.75
CA LYS A 384 7.38 13.46 -23.93
C LYS A 384 8.52 14.47 -23.79
N LYS A 385 8.77 14.96 -22.58
CA LYS A 385 9.64 16.11 -22.34
C LYS A 385 11.08 15.72 -22.04
N ASP A 386 11.29 14.62 -21.35
CA ASP A 386 12.59 14.14 -20.92
C ASP A 386 12.59 12.61 -20.82
N ALA A 387 13.78 12.05 -20.61
CA ALA A 387 13.96 10.64 -20.27
C ALA A 387 14.14 10.45 -18.75
N GLU A 388 13.95 9.22 -18.29
CA GLU A 388 14.12 8.85 -16.88
C GLU A 388 15.53 9.21 -16.38
N GLU A 389 16.52 8.91 -17.21
CA GLU A 389 17.92 9.15 -16.90
C GLU A 389 18.24 10.65 -16.79
N GLU A 390 17.52 11.52 -17.50
CA GLU A 390 17.72 12.97 -17.46
C GLU A 390 17.22 13.55 -16.14
N LEU A 391 15.99 13.23 -15.73
CA LEU A 391 15.43 13.72 -14.46
C LEU A 391 16.15 13.11 -13.26
N THR A 392 16.39 11.79 -13.28
CA THR A 392 17.00 11.07 -12.16
C THR A 392 18.46 11.48 -11.95
N THR A 393 19.22 11.69 -13.03
CA THR A 393 20.57 12.27 -12.94
C THR A 393 20.53 13.66 -12.32
N LEU A 394 19.60 14.50 -12.77
CA LEU A 394 19.51 15.89 -12.32
C LEU A 394 19.17 15.97 -10.83
N LEU A 395 18.12 15.29 -10.36
CA LEU A 395 17.74 15.30 -8.95
C LEU A 395 18.84 14.68 -8.06
N SER A 396 19.50 13.63 -8.54
CA SER A 396 20.59 12.98 -7.80
C SER A 396 21.74 13.94 -7.57
N SER A 397 22.06 14.81 -8.54
CA SER A 397 23.11 15.82 -8.42
C SER A 397 22.88 16.85 -7.30
N TYR A 398 21.63 16.99 -6.84
CA TYR A 398 21.24 17.82 -5.70
C TYR A 398 21.08 17.03 -4.39
N ALA A 399 21.57 15.79 -4.34
CA ALA A 399 21.38 14.84 -3.24
C ALA A 399 19.91 14.57 -2.91
N LEU A 400 19.02 14.62 -3.91
CA LEU A 400 17.60 14.28 -3.76
C LEU A 400 17.36 12.85 -4.22
N THR A 401 16.28 12.24 -3.73
CA THR A 401 15.83 10.90 -4.15
C THR A 401 14.46 10.97 -4.80
N SER A 402 14.22 10.14 -5.80
CA SER A 402 12.92 9.96 -6.43
C SER A 402 12.12 8.86 -5.74
N ASP A 403 10.80 9.03 -5.63
CA ASP A 403 9.90 8.07 -5.02
C ASP A 403 8.51 8.14 -5.67
N GLY A 404 7.89 6.98 -5.87
CA GLY A 404 6.55 6.87 -6.44
C GLY A 404 6.49 7.29 -7.91
N LEU A 405 5.59 6.67 -8.68
CA LEU A 405 5.27 7.18 -10.01
C LEU A 405 4.22 8.29 -9.90
N ASN A 406 4.00 9.09 -10.95
CA ASN A 406 2.88 10.05 -10.99
C ASN A 406 1.51 9.35 -10.78
N THR A 407 1.46 8.05 -11.06
CA THR A 407 0.34 7.14 -10.88
C THR A 407 0.27 6.45 -9.51
N MET A 408 1.20 6.72 -8.58
CA MET A 408 1.20 6.09 -7.25
C MET A 408 -0.10 6.42 -6.49
N PRO A 409 -0.95 5.43 -6.16
CA PRO A 409 -2.26 5.70 -5.58
C PRO A 409 -2.24 5.67 -4.04
N ASN A 410 -3.22 6.35 -3.44
CA ASN A 410 -3.61 6.20 -2.03
C ASN A 410 -2.50 6.45 -1.00
N THR A 411 -1.43 7.16 -1.34
CA THR A 411 -0.31 7.35 -0.40
C THR A 411 -0.74 8.20 0.79
N SER A 412 -1.59 9.21 0.58
CA SER A 412 -2.21 9.98 1.67
C SER A 412 -3.05 9.11 2.61
N PHE A 413 -3.69 8.06 2.10
CA PHE A 413 -4.42 7.10 2.94
C PHE A 413 -3.45 6.20 3.70
N LEU A 414 -2.52 5.57 2.98
CA LEU A 414 -1.68 4.49 3.49
C LEU A 414 -0.64 4.95 4.52
N ILE A 415 -0.20 6.22 4.46
CA ILE A 415 0.69 6.79 5.49
C ILE A 415 0.03 6.83 6.87
N GLY A 416 -1.30 6.93 6.91
CA GLY A 416 -2.10 6.89 8.14
C GLY A 416 -2.43 5.48 8.63
N VAL A 417 -2.00 4.43 7.92
CA VAL A 417 -2.31 3.02 8.27
C VAL A 417 -1.02 2.29 8.66
N PRO A 418 -0.66 2.23 9.97
CA PRO A 418 0.54 1.55 10.42
C PRO A 418 0.51 0.05 10.13
N ALA A 419 1.66 -0.62 10.22
CA ALA A 419 1.70 -2.08 10.29
C ALA A 419 0.94 -2.57 11.54
N SER A 420 0.47 -3.81 11.52
CA SER A 420 -0.19 -4.44 12.66
C SER A 420 0.72 -4.37 13.90
N PRO A 421 0.18 -4.16 15.11
CA PRO A 421 0.98 -4.16 16.33
C PRO A 421 1.84 -5.41 16.44
N GLY A 422 3.14 -5.22 16.65
CA GLY A 422 4.10 -6.32 16.78
C GLY A 422 4.47 -7.02 15.47
N PHE A 423 3.95 -6.59 14.32
CA PHE A 423 4.33 -7.16 13.03
C PHE A 423 5.84 -7.02 12.81
N LYS A 424 6.47 -8.12 12.39
CA LYS A 424 7.89 -8.17 12.04
C LYS A 424 7.98 -8.54 10.58
N PHE A 425 8.53 -7.64 9.79
CA PHE A 425 8.87 -7.92 8.40
C PHE A 425 9.95 -9.01 8.40
N LYS A 426 9.61 -10.16 7.81
CA LYS A 426 10.46 -11.34 7.72
C LYS A 426 10.46 -11.85 6.30
N ASN A 427 11.66 -11.99 5.77
CA ASN A 427 11.90 -12.43 4.41
C ASN A 427 12.04 -13.97 4.37
N GLN A 428 11.94 -14.56 3.19
CA GLN A 428 12.04 -16.01 3.01
C GLN A 428 13.48 -16.41 2.72
N HIS A 429 14.30 -16.44 3.77
CA HIS A 429 15.69 -16.88 3.64
C HIS A 429 15.76 -18.39 3.39
N ASN A 430 16.30 -18.79 2.24
CA ASN A 430 16.61 -20.17 1.87
C ASN A 430 18.00 -20.58 2.38
N ILE A 431 18.80 -19.60 2.79
CA ILE A 431 20.12 -19.82 3.36
C ILE A 431 20.06 -20.20 4.86
N VAL A 432 20.91 -21.14 5.26
CA VAL A 432 21.05 -21.61 6.64
C VAL A 432 22.34 -21.02 7.21
N PRO A 433 22.28 -20.28 8.35
CA PRO A 433 23.47 -19.73 8.99
C PRO A 433 24.56 -20.80 9.23
N GLY A 434 25.80 -20.47 8.87
CA GLY A 434 26.96 -21.36 9.01
C GLY A 434 27.08 -22.48 7.96
N LYS A 435 26.06 -22.72 7.13
CA LYS A 435 26.13 -23.68 6.02
C LYS A 435 26.96 -23.09 4.88
N THR A 436 27.88 -23.89 4.35
CA THR A 436 28.60 -23.58 3.11
C THR A 436 27.80 -24.08 1.91
N TYR A 437 27.70 -23.26 0.87
CA TYR A 437 26.97 -23.58 -0.36
C TYR A 437 27.98 -23.77 -1.49
N VAL A 438 28.33 -25.03 -1.78
CA VAL A 438 29.32 -25.36 -2.80
C VAL A 438 28.60 -25.62 -4.13
N PRO A 439 28.81 -24.79 -5.15
CA PRO A 439 28.20 -25.02 -6.46
C PRO A 439 28.81 -26.23 -7.17
N GLU A 440 27.96 -26.95 -7.90
CA GLU A 440 28.33 -28.00 -8.83
C GLU A 440 28.78 -27.42 -10.18
N ASN A 441 29.12 -28.29 -11.14
CA ASN A 441 29.55 -27.89 -12.47
C ASN A 441 28.37 -27.60 -13.41
N LYS A 442 27.48 -26.66 -13.01
CA LYS A 442 26.20 -26.34 -13.68
C LYS A 442 26.07 -24.85 -14.02
N VAL A 443 25.01 -24.51 -14.74
CA VAL A 443 24.52 -23.12 -14.83
C VAL A 443 23.45 -22.92 -13.77
N TYR A 444 23.62 -21.91 -12.93
CA TYR A 444 22.62 -21.49 -11.96
C TYR A 444 21.94 -20.23 -12.50
N LEU A 445 20.61 -20.22 -12.50
CA LEU A 445 19.78 -19.12 -12.97
C LEU A 445 19.03 -18.52 -11.77
N ALA A 446 19.13 -17.20 -11.60
CA ALA A 446 18.30 -16.46 -10.65
C ALA A 446 17.49 -15.38 -11.37
N LEU A 447 16.23 -15.22 -10.96
CA LEU A 447 15.26 -14.31 -11.55
C LEU A 447 14.95 -13.19 -10.55
N VAL A 448 15.08 -11.94 -11.00
CA VAL A 448 14.71 -10.77 -10.22
C VAL A 448 13.69 -9.98 -11.01
N GLN A 449 12.48 -9.82 -10.48
CA GLN A 449 11.57 -8.83 -11.02
C GLN A 449 11.82 -7.47 -10.40
N THR A 450 11.96 -6.50 -11.29
CA THR A 450 12.39 -5.15 -11.00
C THR A 450 11.25 -4.16 -11.01
N ASP A 451 11.59 -2.88 -10.80
CA ASP A 451 10.68 -1.73 -10.76
C ASP A 451 9.81 -1.70 -9.49
N GLY A 452 10.18 -2.52 -8.49
CA GLY A 452 9.60 -2.55 -7.15
C GLY A 452 8.24 -3.26 -6.99
N LEU A 453 7.96 -3.71 -5.77
CA LEU A 453 6.63 -4.17 -5.36
C LEU A 453 5.61 -3.04 -5.51
N GLY A 454 4.67 -3.20 -6.45
CA GLY A 454 3.56 -2.27 -6.63
C GLY A 454 3.03 -2.22 -8.05
N ILE A 455 3.91 -2.41 -9.02
CA ILE A 455 3.55 -2.52 -10.43
C ILE A 455 3.82 -3.93 -10.93
N GLY A 456 3.06 -4.35 -11.94
CA GLY A 456 3.36 -5.60 -12.64
C GLY A 456 2.75 -6.87 -12.03
N ALA A 457 3.60 -7.86 -11.78
CA ALA A 457 3.19 -9.28 -11.71
C ALA A 457 2.74 -9.83 -10.34
N TRP A 458 2.80 -9.07 -9.24
CA TRP A 458 2.57 -9.63 -7.89
C TRP A 458 1.23 -10.37 -7.76
N VAL A 459 0.16 -9.78 -8.30
CA VAL A 459 -1.20 -10.35 -8.27
C VAL A 459 -1.53 -11.16 -9.55
N LYS A 460 -0.54 -11.44 -10.40
CA LYS A 460 -0.70 -12.16 -11.67
C LYS A 460 -0.49 -13.69 -11.49
N PRO A 461 -0.93 -14.51 -12.46
CA PRO A 461 -0.79 -15.96 -12.39
C PRO A 461 0.67 -16.44 -12.27
N GLY A 462 0.84 -17.65 -11.72
CA GLY A 462 2.12 -18.34 -11.64
C GLY A 462 2.98 -18.00 -10.42
N ARG A 463 2.67 -16.94 -9.67
CA ARG A 463 3.41 -16.58 -8.45
C ARG A 463 3.52 -17.76 -7.47
N GLY A 464 4.72 -17.95 -6.92
CA GLY A 464 5.06 -19.03 -6.00
C GLY A 464 5.38 -20.38 -6.66
N SER A 465 5.31 -20.50 -7.99
CA SER A 465 5.60 -21.76 -8.70
C SER A 465 7.07 -22.03 -9.00
N ILE A 466 7.93 -21.01 -8.94
CA ILE A 466 9.39 -21.07 -9.10
C ILE A 466 10.04 -20.05 -8.15
N PRO A 467 11.31 -20.25 -7.74
CA PRO A 467 12.06 -19.24 -6.98
C PRO A 467 12.12 -17.91 -7.73
N TYR A 468 11.85 -16.82 -7.03
CA TYR A 468 11.70 -15.50 -7.64
C TYR A 468 12.02 -14.39 -6.64
N ALA A 469 12.87 -13.45 -7.05
CA ALA A 469 13.21 -12.29 -6.22
C ALA A 469 12.41 -11.05 -6.63
N TRP A 470 12.07 -10.20 -5.66
CA TRP A 470 11.27 -9.00 -5.85
C TRP A 470 11.95 -7.81 -5.19
N GLU A 471 12.09 -6.74 -5.97
CA GLU A 471 12.53 -5.44 -5.49
C GLU A 471 11.52 -4.79 -4.54
N VAL A 472 11.99 -4.20 -3.44
CA VAL A 472 11.14 -3.53 -2.45
C VAL A 472 11.47 -2.05 -2.39
N THR A 473 10.47 -1.20 -2.67
CA THR A 473 10.54 0.23 -2.36
C THR A 473 10.55 0.43 -0.84
N MET A 474 11.74 0.51 -0.26
CA MET A 474 11.92 0.37 1.20
C MET A 474 11.28 1.52 1.99
N LYS A 475 11.18 2.73 1.44
CA LYS A 475 10.51 3.86 2.11
C LYS A 475 9.02 3.63 2.33
N PHE A 476 8.40 2.64 1.70
CA PHE A 476 7.03 2.22 2.06
C PHE A 476 6.92 1.76 3.51
N LEU A 477 8.02 1.46 4.21
CA LEU A 477 8.01 1.24 5.65
C LEU A 477 7.44 2.44 6.43
N HIS A 478 7.59 3.64 5.89
CA HIS A 478 7.07 4.87 6.47
C HIS A 478 5.89 5.44 5.68
N LEU A 479 5.91 5.30 4.35
CA LEU A 479 4.89 5.88 3.46
C LEU A 479 3.65 5.00 3.29
N SER A 480 3.79 3.68 3.39
CA SER A 480 2.70 2.72 3.17
C SER A 480 2.89 1.40 3.93
N PRO A 481 3.04 1.43 5.27
CA PRO A 481 3.44 0.25 6.03
C PRO A 481 2.44 -0.90 5.98
N ALA A 482 1.14 -0.62 5.92
CA ALA A 482 0.13 -1.67 5.73
C ALA A 482 0.20 -2.35 4.34
N MET A 483 0.69 -1.63 3.32
CA MET A 483 0.91 -2.19 2.00
C MET A 483 2.14 -3.10 1.96
N LEU A 484 3.23 -2.74 2.66
CA LEU A 484 4.34 -3.67 2.86
C LEU A 484 3.89 -4.91 3.65
N GLU A 485 3.09 -4.73 4.70
CA GLU A 485 2.55 -5.87 5.44
C GLU A 485 1.72 -6.79 4.53
N PHE A 486 0.93 -6.24 3.62
CA PHE A 486 0.18 -7.00 2.62
C PHE A 486 1.10 -7.91 1.79
N TYR A 487 2.21 -7.38 1.27
CA TYR A 487 3.17 -8.20 0.50
C TYR A 487 3.83 -9.28 1.35
N TYR A 488 4.33 -8.91 2.55
CA TYR A 488 5.02 -9.85 3.44
C TYR A 488 4.09 -10.95 3.97
N ALA A 489 2.85 -10.61 4.31
CA ALA A 489 1.87 -11.58 4.79
C ALA A 489 1.43 -12.57 3.71
N GLN A 490 1.61 -12.22 2.43
CA GLN A 490 1.28 -13.08 1.30
C GLN A 490 2.47 -13.87 0.76
N ALA A 491 3.71 -13.52 1.14
CA ALA A 491 4.94 -14.14 0.63
C ALA A 491 4.90 -15.67 0.73
N THR A 492 5.16 -16.34 -0.39
CA THR A 492 5.32 -17.79 -0.48
C THR A 492 6.77 -18.17 -0.22
N PRO A 493 7.11 -19.44 0.08
CA PRO A 493 8.50 -19.87 0.26
C PRO A 493 9.44 -19.60 -0.93
N ASN A 494 8.88 -19.33 -2.12
CA ASN A 494 9.64 -19.05 -3.33
C ASN A 494 9.82 -17.54 -3.59
N ASP A 495 9.22 -16.66 -2.78
CA ASP A 495 9.37 -15.20 -2.93
C ASP A 495 10.52 -14.70 -2.05
N TYR A 496 11.51 -14.04 -2.65
CA TYR A 496 12.63 -13.44 -1.91
C TYR A 496 12.67 -11.92 -2.10
N PHE A 497 12.69 -11.14 -1.03
CA PHE A 497 12.70 -9.67 -1.12
C PHE A 497 14.12 -9.10 -1.11
N ILE A 498 14.36 -8.06 -1.90
CA ILE A 498 15.65 -7.34 -1.96
C ILE A 498 15.46 -5.82 -1.82
N GLY A 499 16.47 -5.13 -1.30
CA GLY A 499 16.55 -3.67 -1.42
C GLY A 499 17.03 -3.30 -2.81
N CYS A 500 16.69 -2.11 -3.30
CA CYS A 500 16.93 -1.72 -4.69
C CYS A 500 16.94 -0.21 -4.88
N LEU A 501 17.35 0.21 -6.08
CA LEU A 501 17.16 1.54 -6.67
C LEU A 501 17.52 2.72 -5.76
N SER A 502 18.68 3.34 -5.88
CA SER A 502 19.97 2.71 -5.55
C SER A 502 20.44 3.19 -4.18
N GLY A 503 19.52 3.72 -3.37
CA GLY A 503 19.75 4.25 -2.03
C GLY A 503 18.60 3.84 -1.10
N SER A 504 18.19 4.72 -0.20
CA SER A 504 16.95 4.51 0.55
C SER A 504 15.72 4.62 -0.36
N SER A 505 15.86 5.32 -1.49
CA SER A 505 14.98 5.28 -2.66
C SER A 505 15.76 5.63 -3.94
N TYR A 506 15.05 5.72 -5.07
CA TYR A 506 15.62 5.82 -6.39
C TYR A 506 16.50 7.06 -6.58
N MET A 507 17.75 6.81 -6.97
CA MET A 507 18.80 7.80 -7.17
C MET A 507 19.93 7.16 -7.97
N TYR A 508 20.77 7.97 -8.62
CA TYR A 508 21.96 7.51 -9.33
C TYR A 508 23.23 7.82 -8.54
N PRO A 509 23.95 6.80 -8.02
CA PRO A 509 25.13 7.03 -7.20
C PRO A 509 26.28 7.75 -7.91
N LYS A 510 26.42 7.63 -9.25
CA LYS A 510 27.40 8.36 -10.08
C LYS A 510 27.13 9.86 -10.11
N ALA A 511 25.86 10.27 -10.07
CA ALA A 511 25.47 11.67 -10.00
C ALA A 511 25.37 12.21 -8.56
N PHE A 512 25.16 11.33 -7.58
CA PHE A 512 24.95 11.74 -6.20
C PHE A 512 26.21 12.37 -5.57
N PRO A 513 26.10 13.51 -4.86
CA PRO A 513 27.27 14.14 -4.26
C PRO A 513 28.00 13.23 -3.27
N LYS A 514 29.33 13.16 -3.42
CA LYS A 514 30.21 12.26 -2.64
C LYS A 514 30.09 12.43 -1.12
N GLU A 515 29.76 13.63 -0.64
CA GLU A 515 29.58 13.92 0.78
C GLU A 515 28.26 13.37 1.38
N TRP A 516 27.25 13.13 0.52
CA TRP A 516 25.93 12.65 0.89
C TRP A 516 25.75 11.16 0.61
N LEU A 517 26.42 10.62 -0.41
CA LEU A 517 26.27 9.23 -0.84
C LEU A 517 26.42 8.22 0.31
N PRO A 518 27.48 8.23 1.15
CA PRO A 518 27.58 7.27 2.26
C PRO A 518 26.41 7.36 3.27
N LYS A 519 25.90 8.57 3.53
CA LYS A 519 24.75 8.76 4.44
C LYS A 519 23.48 8.16 3.87
N GLU A 520 23.28 8.30 2.56
CA GLU A 520 22.12 7.75 1.87
C GLU A 520 22.17 6.22 1.81
N ILE A 521 23.35 5.63 1.59
CA ILE A 521 23.52 4.16 1.63
C ILE A 521 23.38 3.63 3.06
N ALA A 522 23.84 4.36 4.08
CA ALA A 522 23.62 4.00 5.48
C ALA A 522 22.12 4.01 5.84
N ARG A 523 21.35 4.98 5.33
CA ARG A 523 19.88 5.01 5.48
C ARG A 523 19.21 3.82 4.79
N ALA A 524 19.68 3.47 3.59
CA ALA A 524 19.23 2.27 2.89
C ALA A 524 19.46 1.01 3.75
N ARG A 525 20.65 0.86 4.35
CA ARG A 525 20.96 -0.24 5.28
C ARG A 525 19.98 -0.29 6.46
N GLU A 526 19.68 0.83 7.10
CA GLU A 526 18.74 0.88 8.22
C GLU A 526 17.33 0.40 7.85
N LEU A 527 16.89 0.69 6.63
CA LEU A 527 15.62 0.17 6.10
C LEU A 527 15.72 -1.33 5.79
N MET A 528 16.83 -1.78 5.18
CA MET A 528 17.08 -3.20 4.93
C MET A 528 17.06 -4.03 6.23
N GLU A 529 17.63 -3.51 7.32
CA GLU A 529 17.60 -4.18 8.62
C GLU A 529 16.17 -4.38 9.13
N GLN A 530 15.34 -3.34 9.05
CA GLN A 530 13.95 -3.38 9.49
C GLN A 530 13.06 -4.28 8.62
N LEU A 531 13.39 -4.39 7.33
CA LEU A 531 12.67 -5.19 6.34
C LEU A 531 13.23 -6.61 6.17
N ASP A 532 14.28 -6.98 6.91
CA ASP A 532 14.94 -8.29 6.81
C ASP A 532 15.49 -8.58 5.41
N LEU A 533 16.03 -7.55 4.76
CA LEU A 533 16.67 -7.60 3.45
C LEU A 533 18.18 -7.84 3.61
N ARG A 534 18.75 -8.69 2.75
CA ARG A 534 20.18 -9.04 2.76
C ARG A 534 20.86 -8.89 1.41
N VAL A 535 20.11 -8.55 0.38
CA VAL A 535 20.61 -8.29 -0.98
C VAL A 535 20.19 -6.89 -1.37
N PHE A 536 21.06 -6.18 -2.08
CA PHE A 536 20.80 -4.83 -2.55
C PHE A 536 21.12 -4.70 -4.05
N GLU A 537 20.19 -4.17 -4.82
CA GLU A 537 20.33 -3.89 -6.25
C GLU A 537 20.71 -2.40 -6.47
N ILE A 538 21.57 -2.16 -7.47
CA ILE A 538 22.08 -0.85 -7.84
C ILE A 538 21.92 -0.61 -9.35
N MET A 539 21.14 0.42 -9.68
CA MET A 539 20.91 0.94 -11.02
C MET A 539 21.51 2.34 -11.19
N ASP A 540 22.13 2.61 -12.35
CA ASP A 540 22.71 3.93 -12.62
C ASP A 540 22.95 4.25 -14.12
N TYR A 541 22.18 5.20 -14.66
CA TYR A 541 22.35 5.74 -16.02
C TYR A 541 23.05 7.11 -16.10
N ALA A 542 23.55 7.64 -14.99
CA ALA A 542 24.30 8.89 -15.01
C ALA A 542 25.66 8.67 -15.68
N GLY A 543 25.76 8.90 -16.99
CA GLY A 543 27.01 8.75 -17.73
C GLY A 543 26.89 9.10 -19.20
N ASP A 544 26.09 8.36 -19.94
CA ASP A 544 25.92 8.56 -21.39
C ASP A 544 24.55 9.12 -21.78
N GLY A 545 23.60 9.20 -20.83
CA GLY A 545 22.27 9.77 -21.05
C GLY A 545 21.42 8.92 -21.98
N THR A 546 21.57 7.59 -21.94
CA THR A 546 20.78 6.67 -22.76
C THR A 546 20.08 5.60 -21.91
N GLU A 547 18.80 5.39 -22.19
CA GLU A 547 17.90 4.44 -21.50
C GLU A 547 18.42 3.00 -21.46
N ALA A 548 19.38 2.59 -22.30
CA ALA A 548 20.04 1.27 -22.24
C ALA A 548 21.58 1.38 -22.27
N GLY A 549 22.09 2.44 -21.65
CA GLY A 549 23.48 2.84 -21.69
C GLY A 549 24.39 2.19 -20.64
N GLU A 550 25.41 2.95 -20.27
CA GLU A 550 26.46 2.57 -19.34
C GLU A 550 25.95 2.45 -17.89
N ASN A 551 25.59 1.21 -17.52
CA ASN A 551 25.13 0.80 -16.18
C ASN A 551 26.25 0.36 -15.23
N ASN A 552 27.49 0.24 -15.74
CA ASN A 552 28.63 -0.18 -14.95
C ASN A 552 28.97 0.89 -13.91
N LEU A 553 29.49 0.44 -12.77
CA LEU A 553 29.83 1.30 -11.66
C LEU A 553 31.35 1.42 -11.50
N PRO A 554 31.86 2.62 -11.20
CA PRO A 554 33.25 2.82 -10.88
C PRO A 554 33.56 2.23 -9.50
N LYS A 555 34.82 1.85 -9.29
CA LYS A 555 35.24 1.13 -8.09
C LYS A 555 34.89 1.87 -6.80
N GLU A 556 35.03 3.19 -6.77
CA GLU A 556 34.76 4.00 -5.59
C GLU A 556 33.29 3.96 -5.15
N ILE A 557 32.35 3.78 -6.07
CA ILE A 557 30.93 3.63 -5.73
C ILE A 557 30.68 2.25 -5.15
N VAL A 558 31.22 1.22 -5.79
CA VAL A 558 31.18 -0.15 -5.28
C VAL A 558 31.78 -0.23 -3.87
N ASP A 559 32.88 0.49 -3.62
CA ASP A 559 33.50 0.59 -2.30
C ASP A 559 32.54 1.17 -1.24
N VAL A 560 31.73 2.17 -1.58
CA VAL A 560 30.74 2.74 -0.64
C VAL A 560 29.70 1.69 -0.24
N TYR A 561 29.12 0.94 -1.18
CA TYR A 561 28.13 -0.09 -0.85
C TYR A 561 28.70 -1.18 0.07
N TYR A 562 29.90 -1.70 -0.24
CA TYR A 562 30.56 -2.67 0.64
C TYR A 562 30.83 -2.13 2.05
N ASN A 563 31.23 -0.86 2.16
CA ASN A 563 31.55 -0.25 3.45
C ASN A 563 30.30 0.04 4.28
N GLU A 564 29.25 0.57 3.64
CA GLU A 564 28.05 1.03 4.35
C GLU A 564 27.03 -0.09 4.56
N MET A 565 27.09 -1.20 3.82
CA MET A 565 26.21 -2.38 3.95
C MET A 565 27.02 -3.66 4.27
N PRO A 566 27.73 -3.74 5.41
CA PRO A 566 28.59 -4.88 5.73
C PRO A 566 27.84 -6.20 5.96
N ASP A 567 26.53 -6.13 6.25
CA ASP A 567 25.67 -7.30 6.50
C ASP A 567 25.00 -7.84 5.22
N ALA A 568 25.24 -7.22 4.07
CA ALA A 568 24.74 -7.72 2.79
C ALA A 568 25.42 -9.04 2.41
N ILE A 569 24.65 -9.98 1.88
CA ILE A 569 25.15 -11.27 1.38
C ILE A 569 25.50 -11.21 -0.11
N GLY A 570 25.12 -10.15 -0.81
CA GLY A 570 25.49 -9.86 -2.19
C GLY A 570 24.83 -8.59 -2.71
N PHE A 571 25.36 -8.10 -3.82
CA PHE A 571 24.89 -6.90 -4.51
C PHE A 571 24.61 -7.23 -5.97
N LEU A 572 23.54 -6.64 -6.52
CA LEU A 572 23.17 -6.73 -7.93
C LEU A 572 23.43 -5.40 -8.62
N ASN A 573 23.69 -5.41 -9.93
CA ASN A 573 23.85 -4.17 -10.70
C ASN A 573 23.23 -4.22 -12.09
N GLY A 574 22.65 -3.08 -12.46
CA GLY A 574 22.12 -2.77 -13.78
C GLY A 574 20.62 -2.90 -13.86
N TYR A 575 20.05 -2.34 -14.92
CA TYR A 575 18.66 -2.58 -15.31
C TYR A 575 18.62 -3.38 -16.63
N TYR A 576 19.52 -3.05 -17.56
CA TYR A 576 19.89 -3.96 -18.65
C TYR A 576 21.12 -4.80 -18.29
N ALA A 577 21.55 -5.63 -19.25
CA ALA A 577 22.80 -6.36 -19.13
C ALA A 577 23.97 -5.41 -18.85
N SER A 578 24.74 -5.71 -17.81
CA SER A 578 25.86 -4.87 -17.36
C SER A 578 27.05 -5.74 -16.93
N ASN A 579 28.16 -5.12 -16.54
CA ASN A 579 29.47 -5.77 -16.46
C ASN A 579 30.31 -5.36 -15.24
N THR A 580 29.70 -4.89 -14.16
CA THR A 580 30.37 -4.70 -12.87
C THR A 580 30.38 -6.01 -12.09
N PHE A 581 31.57 -6.55 -11.84
CA PHE A 581 31.75 -7.82 -11.14
C PHE A 581 32.89 -7.73 -10.13
N THR A 582 32.66 -8.18 -8.90
CA THR A 582 33.70 -8.35 -7.88
C THR A 582 33.23 -9.31 -6.79
N VAL A 583 34.17 -9.88 -6.01
CA VAL A 583 33.85 -10.60 -4.78
C VAL A 583 34.78 -10.13 -3.66
N ARG A 584 34.21 -9.78 -2.50
CA ARG A 584 34.98 -9.40 -1.31
C ARG A 584 34.47 -10.18 -0.12
N GLY A 585 35.36 -10.92 0.55
CA GLY A 585 34.97 -11.73 1.72
C GLY A 585 33.82 -12.71 1.45
N LYS A 586 33.75 -13.27 0.23
CA LYS A 586 32.64 -14.13 -0.25
C LYS A 586 31.27 -13.43 -0.39
N VAL A 587 31.24 -12.11 -0.44
CA VAL A 587 30.07 -11.31 -0.79
C VAL A 587 30.25 -10.85 -2.23
N PRO A 588 29.50 -11.42 -3.19
CA PRO A 588 29.65 -11.06 -4.60
C PRO A 588 28.87 -9.79 -4.94
N PHE A 589 29.38 -9.07 -5.92
CA PHE A 589 28.73 -7.98 -6.64
C PHE A 589 28.60 -8.46 -8.09
N ILE A 590 27.37 -8.64 -8.58
CA ILE A 590 27.08 -9.32 -9.85
C ILE A 590 26.13 -8.48 -10.67
N SER A 591 26.52 -8.19 -11.90
CA SER A 591 25.66 -7.53 -12.86
C SER A 591 24.67 -8.47 -13.52
N TYR A 592 23.51 -7.96 -13.96
CA TYR A 592 22.58 -8.74 -14.78
C TYR A 592 23.24 -9.18 -16.09
N ASP A 593 23.07 -10.45 -16.46
CA ASP A 593 23.50 -10.99 -17.75
C ASP A 593 22.46 -10.72 -18.83
N TYR A 594 21.18 -10.62 -18.45
CA TYR A 594 20.07 -10.61 -19.40
C TYR A 594 18.89 -9.78 -18.91
N TYR A 595 18.34 -8.98 -19.82
CA TYR A 595 17.06 -8.29 -19.66
C TYR A 595 15.96 -9.04 -20.40
N LEU A 596 15.03 -9.62 -19.63
CA LEU A 596 13.87 -10.31 -20.18
C LEU A 596 12.75 -9.31 -20.48
N SER A 597 12.74 -8.83 -21.73
CA SER A 597 11.64 -8.02 -22.28
C SER A 597 10.30 -8.77 -22.25
N ALA A 598 9.20 -8.03 -22.09
CA ALA A 598 7.84 -8.54 -22.16
C ALA A 598 7.42 -8.97 -23.58
N ASP A 599 8.00 -8.34 -24.62
CA ASP A 599 7.59 -8.55 -26.02
C ASP A 599 8.24 -9.79 -26.66
N LYS A 600 9.38 -10.24 -26.11
CA LYS A 600 10.11 -11.39 -26.64
C LYS A 600 9.30 -12.68 -26.43
N THR A 601 9.29 -13.58 -27.40
CA THR A 601 8.55 -14.84 -27.23
C THR A 601 9.23 -15.75 -26.20
N GLU A 602 8.48 -16.68 -25.62
CA GLU A 602 9.06 -17.64 -24.66
C GLU A 602 10.19 -18.48 -25.27
N ALA A 603 10.06 -18.83 -26.56
CA ALA A 603 11.04 -19.64 -27.28
C ALA A 603 12.34 -18.86 -27.56
N GLU A 604 12.23 -17.59 -27.98
CA GLU A 604 13.39 -16.71 -28.17
C GLU A 604 14.10 -16.46 -26.85
N ALA A 605 13.37 -16.14 -25.78
CA ALA A 605 13.97 -15.94 -24.46
C ALA A 605 14.70 -17.20 -23.95
N ALA A 606 14.14 -18.39 -24.14
CA ALA A 606 14.80 -19.63 -23.76
C ALA A 606 16.05 -19.92 -24.62
N ALA A 607 16.01 -19.60 -25.91
CA ALA A 607 17.16 -19.72 -26.80
C ALA A 607 18.30 -18.79 -26.37
N ASP A 608 17.99 -17.52 -26.04
CA ASP A 608 18.98 -16.54 -25.57
C ASP A 608 19.66 -16.97 -24.26
N LEU A 609 18.87 -17.47 -23.29
CA LEU A 609 19.41 -17.99 -22.03
C LEU A 609 20.31 -19.22 -22.24
N THR A 610 19.96 -20.07 -23.21
CA THR A 610 20.78 -21.22 -23.61
C THR A 610 22.07 -20.77 -24.31
N GLU A 611 21.99 -19.77 -25.19
CA GLU A 611 23.16 -19.20 -25.87
C GLU A 611 24.11 -18.54 -24.87
N LEU A 612 23.61 -17.78 -23.88
CA LEU A 612 24.42 -17.23 -22.81
C LEU A 612 25.14 -18.31 -21.99
N ALA A 613 24.48 -19.44 -21.72
CA ALA A 613 25.09 -20.58 -21.05
C ALA A 613 26.22 -21.23 -21.87
N GLU A 614 26.11 -21.26 -23.20
CA GLU A 614 27.14 -21.76 -24.12
C GLU A 614 28.33 -20.79 -24.25
N ILE A 615 28.06 -19.49 -24.39
CA ILE A 615 29.08 -18.44 -24.46
C ILE A 615 29.93 -18.45 -23.20
N ASN A 616 29.29 -18.52 -22.04
CA ASN A 616 29.96 -18.56 -20.74
C ASN A 616 30.30 -19.99 -20.34
N ALA A 617 31.15 -20.69 -21.10
CA ALA A 617 31.41 -22.12 -20.95
C ALA A 617 32.07 -22.55 -19.62
N GLN A 618 32.68 -21.62 -18.86
CA GLN A 618 33.26 -21.92 -17.55
C GLN A 618 32.15 -22.24 -16.53
N ARG A 619 32.39 -23.23 -15.67
CA ARG A 619 31.39 -23.71 -14.69
C ARG A 619 31.95 -23.65 -13.25
N PRO A 620 31.12 -23.36 -12.24
CA PRO A 620 29.71 -22.94 -12.35
C PRO A 620 29.55 -21.62 -13.10
N TYR A 621 28.45 -21.44 -13.82
CA TYR A 621 28.07 -20.14 -14.38
C TYR A 621 26.86 -19.61 -13.61
N PHE A 622 26.89 -18.32 -13.28
CA PHE A 622 25.87 -17.63 -12.49
C PHE A 622 25.15 -16.65 -13.41
N LEU A 623 24.05 -17.12 -14.02
CA LEU A 623 23.22 -16.38 -14.97
C LEU A 623 22.14 -15.60 -14.22
N LEU A 624 22.32 -14.28 -14.08
CA LEU A 624 21.37 -13.40 -13.40
C LEU A 624 20.46 -12.71 -14.41
N VAL A 625 19.16 -12.81 -14.21
CA VAL A 625 18.16 -12.29 -15.16
C VAL A 625 17.31 -11.20 -14.51
N HIS A 626 17.30 -10.03 -15.16
CA HIS A 626 16.38 -8.93 -14.89
C HIS A 626 15.06 -9.21 -15.62
N VAL A 627 13.95 -9.30 -14.89
CA VAL A 627 12.63 -9.57 -15.45
C VAL A 627 11.77 -8.32 -15.42
N ARG A 628 11.34 -7.86 -16.61
CA ARG A 628 10.43 -6.73 -16.76
C ARG A 628 9.14 -6.96 -15.95
N GLU A 629 8.68 -5.95 -15.21
CA GLU A 629 7.52 -5.95 -14.32
C GLU A 629 6.22 -6.43 -14.98
N SER A 630 6.07 -6.18 -16.28
CA SER A 630 4.90 -6.59 -17.07
C SER A 630 4.90 -8.07 -17.46
N SER A 631 5.99 -8.80 -17.20
CA SER A 631 6.08 -10.25 -17.40
C SER A 631 5.57 -11.01 -16.18
N ASP A 632 4.47 -11.74 -16.32
CA ASP A 632 3.98 -12.57 -15.22
C ASP A 632 4.86 -13.82 -14.96
N VAL A 633 4.78 -14.34 -13.73
CA VAL A 633 5.60 -15.49 -13.31
C VAL A 633 5.24 -16.76 -14.09
N ALA A 634 3.99 -16.87 -14.57
CA ALA A 634 3.58 -18.01 -15.39
C ALA A 634 4.35 -18.06 -16.73
N ARG A 635 4.51 -16.91 -17.40
CA ARG A 635 5.34 -16.79 -18.62
C ARG A 635 6.80 -17.10 -18.32
N VAL A 636 7.36 -16.56 -17.24
CA VAL A 636 8.76 -16.80 -16.88
C VAL A 636 9.00 -18.28 -16.58
N LYS A 637 8.06 -18.93 -15.89
CA LYS A 637 8.11 -20.39 -15.70
C LYS A 637 8.07 -21.13 -17.03
N ALA A 638 7.20 -20.75 -17.96
CA ALA A 638 7.12 -21.39 -19.28
C ALA A 638 8.43 -21.25 -20.09
N ILE A 639 9.16 -20.15 -19.90
CA ILE A 639 10.53 -19.99 -20.43
C ILE A 639 11.48 -20.98 -19.76
N CYS A 640 11.48 -21.04 -18.41
CA CYS A 640 12.34 -21.94 -17.65
C CYS A 640 12.10 -23.41 -17.98
N ASP A 641 10.84 -23.83 -18.20
CA ASP A 641 10.46 -25.20 -18.56
C ASP A 641 11.01 -25.65 -19.93
N ARG A 642 11.49 -24.71 -20.77
CA ARG A 642 12.11 -24.98 -22.07
C ARG A 642 13.64 -25.11 -21.99
N LEU A 643 14.24 -24.76 -20.85
CA LEU A 643 15.69 -24.82 -20.67
C LEU A 643 16.17 -26.27 -20.49
N GLY A 644 17.43 -26.52 -20.86
CA GLY A 644 18.06 -27.83 -20.70
C GLY A 644 18.30 -28.20 -19.22
N PRO A 645 18.52 -29.49 -18.92
CA PRO A 645 18.71 -29.97 -17.54
C PRO A 645 19.98 -29.44 -16.84
N ASP A 646 20.90 -28.83 -17.59
CA ASP A 646 22.13 -28.24 -17.08
C ASP A 646 21.95 -26.80 -16.53
N ILE A 647 20.77 -26.20 -16.73
CA ILE A 647 20.39 -24.89 -16.19
C ILE A 647 19.41 -25.08 -15.03
N GLU A 648 19.85 -24.72 -13.83
CA GLU A 648 19.09 -24.89 -12.60
C GLU A 648 18.58 -23.53 -12.08
N VAL A 649 17.26 -23.37 -12.02
CA VAL A 649 16.64 -22.18 -11.42
C VAL A 649 16.71 -22.30 -9.90
N VAL A 650 17.35 -21.32 -9.25
CA VAL A 650 17.61 -21.34 -7.80
C VAL A 650 17.17 -20.04 -7.13
N PRO A 651 16.86 -20.05 -5.81
CA PRO A 651 16.63 -18.83 -5.05
C PRO A 651 17.86 -17.90 -5.08
N LEU A 652 17.61 -16.59 -5.15
CA LEU A 652 18.66 -15.57 -5.33
C LEU A 652 19.69 -15.56 -4.19
N ASP A 653 19.27 -15.77 -2.94
CA ASP A 653 20.18 -15.83 -1.80
C ASP A 653 21.12 -17.04 -1.87
N VAL A 654 20.61 -18.20 -2.29
CA VAL A 654 21.43 -19.40 -2.55
C VAL A 654 22.38 -19.17 -3.72
N PHE A 655 21.89 -18.56 -4.81
CA PHE A 655 22.69 -18.16 -5.97
C PHE A 655 23.90 -17.31 -5.55
N LEU A 656 23.67 -16.26 -4.77
CA LEU A 656 24.74 -15.35 -4.31
C LEU A 656 25.71 -16.05 -3.36
N LYS A 657 25.23 -16.93 -2.47
CA LYS A 657 26.13 -17.72 -1.61
C LYS A 657 27.04 -18.63 -2.43
N MET A 658 26.53 -19.29 -3.46
CA MET A 658 27.34 -20.12 -4.34
C MET A 658 28.34 -19.28 -5.14
N ALA A 659 27.91 -18.13 -5.68
CA ALA A 659 28.77 -17.23 -6.45
C ALA A 659 29.91 -16.64 -5.62
N GLY A 660 29.64 -16.30 -4.36
CA GLY A 660 30.67 -15.83 -3.43
C GLY A 660 31.68 -16.91 -3.01
N GLU A 661 31.28 -18.19 -2.98
CA GLU A 661 32.17 -19.31 -2.63
C GLU A 661 33.07 -19.74 -3.80
N ARG A 662 32.56 -19.74 -5.04
CA ARG A 662 33.32 -20.14 -6.23
C ARG A 662 32.99 -19.24 -7.43
N PRO A 663 33.46 -17.97 -7.42
CA PRO A 663 33.23 -17.07 -8.55
C PRO A 663 34.01 -17.54 -9.78
N THR A 664 33.36 -17.44 -10.95
CA THR A 664 33.96 -17.74 -12.26
C THR A 664 33.97 -16.53 -13.19
N PHE A 665 33.32 -15.43 -12.79
CA PHE A 665 33.42 -14.14 -13.46
C PHE A 665 34.76 -13.44 -13.14
N THR A 666 35.19 -12.58 -14.06
CA THR A 666 36.42 -11.78 -13.91
C THR A 666 36.07 -10.43 -13.27
N GLU A 667 36.88 -9.98 -12.33
CA GLU A 667 36.69 -8.67 -11.70
C GLU A 667 36.70 -7.54 -12.76
N ARG A 668 35.69 -6.67 -12.70
CA ARG A 668 35.50 -5.57 -13.66
C ARG A 668 34.71 -4.43 -13.01
N TYR A 669 35.14 -3.21 -13.31
CA TYR A 669 34.47 -1.96 -12.93
C TYR A 669 34.38 -1.06 -14.17
N LEU A 670 33.58 0.01 -14.08
CA LEU A 670 33.70 1.13 -15.01
C LEU A 670 35.12 1.74 -14.88
N PRO A 671 35.88 1.90 -16.00
CA PRO A 671 37.25 2.40 -15.98
C PRO A 671 37.45 3.83 -15.44
#